data_AF-A0A2R6NQ04-F1
#
_entry.id   AF-A0A2R6NQ04-F1
#
_cell.length_a   1.000
_cell.length_b   1.000
_cell.length_c   1.000
_cell.angle_alpha   90.00
_cell.angle_beta   90.00
_cell.angle_gamma   90.00
#
_symmetry.space_group_name_H-M   'P 1'
#
loop_
_entity.id
_entity.type
_entity.pdbx_description
1 polymer ?
#
loop_
_entity_poly.entity_id
_entity_poly.type
_entity_poly.pdbx_seq_one_letter_code
_entity_poly.pdbx_strand_id
1 'polypeptide(L)'
;MASSAGPSRPVSILSGVRVGLLDPTQSTRLLDTPNSTLFFASFDPHTASHNTRIPSTKDESGRRVVIETLATGESIWRWVPRAKGVENTTEEGVWPRTIDICGQHFFCSQEQWDIYKLDPAYECTILPFPELSTITRCKIEDTPDPGASRPTTASLHKRAKEDSSDDEVTATRAKKPRTSYGYVETEEDSDSDEEVEGMLDEGIGKDRWRRRQSKSRARSHPSRKERDESPTKATPKKLNEVEDLSMLDLTNVPAPPSPSGPGWQGWASFPEGVPTRATSPAAGYTGSETTAASSYVSSDRTDVNSSSSSVGLEGPHPHPPQMPTGTNGSIPSTAKRAANSPDRDGLRAKRARPTSPCAPSARSKNTPAPMSRKASRAPDSKNKKEAKLRTEKEKRERRDRAFLESLRASVPADGFSDLGMNGRNGTGHVPKPADQTYVPDEDPISLEEKIRRVREMNAIESARARAAKEESLRKFEEEQAEKMRKQEAERQKERERQEWERREREKEKEMRRRKKQEEEERLKRQRAMEEEKVRREQEEQQQREQQRREQRWNSGPWTTQRALERYKTVLAAFSKTKFSAENPITFMTTPWPVLFRPTTFSMEDVDHQAVTAFFAAVKPHMRSQDFKILLKDSRNRLHPDNWRGRRIYRSVQDEKLRACFEVTVGLISATLNALYDDIGE
;
A
#
# COMPACT_ATOMS: atom_id res chain seq x y z
N MET A 1 -37.67 -39.47 -18.06
CA MET A 1 -37.98 -38.98 -19.43
C MET A 1 -36.68 -38.44 -20.00
N ALA A 2 -36.06 -39.16 -20.94
CA ALA A 2 -34.82 -38.74 -21.59
C ALA A 2 -35.18 -37.70 -22.66
N SER A 3 -34.90 -36.41 -22.39
CA SER A 3 -35.01 -35.36 -23.40
C SER A 3 -34.02 -35.68 -24.51
N SER A 4 -34.55 -36.10 -25.66
CA SER A 4 -33.81 -36.22 -26.92
C SER A 4 -33.06 -34.91 -27.17
N ALA A 5 -31.73 -34.97 -27.14
CA ALA A 5 -30.88 -33.85 -27.50
C ALA A 5 -31.15 -33.51 -28.98
N GLY A 6 -31.94 -32.46 -29.21
CA GLY A 6 -32.22 -31.98 -30.56
C GLY A 6 -30.92 -31.64 -31.30
N PRO A 7 -30.93 -31.67 -32.64
CA PRO A 7 -29.74 -31.38 -33.45
C PRO A 7 -29.14 -30.03 -33.03
N SER A 8 -27.85 -30.03 -32.70
CA SER A 8 -27.12 -28.82 -32.33
C SER A 8 -27.17 -27.85 -33.51
N ARG A 9 -27.71 -26.66 -33.28
CA ARG A 9 -27.71 -25.60 -34.30
C ARG A 9 -26.24 -25.21 -34.57
N PRO A 10 -25.83 -25.03 -35.83
CA PRO A 10 -24.49 -24.57 -36.14
C PRO A 10 -24.24 -23.21 -35.50
N VAL A 11 -23.12 -23.08 -34.78
CA VAL A 11 -22.70 -21.82 -34.16
C VAL A 11 -22.27 -20.88 -35.29
N SER A 12 -22.93 -19.73 -35.40
CA SER A 12 -22.59 -18.71 -36.40
C SER A 12 -21.38 -17.89 -35.93
N ILE A 13 -20.53 -17.47 -36.86
CA ILE A 13 -19.31 -16.70 -36.57
C ILE A 13 -19.57 -15.22 -36.83
N LEU A 14 -19.28 -14.36 -35.86
CA LEU A 14 -19.30 -12.91 -35.99
C LEU A 14 -17.88 -12.38 -35.83
N SER A 15 -17.35 -11.77 -36.89
CA SER A 15 -15.96 -11.34 -36.96
C SER A 15 -15.80 -10.05 -37.76
N GLY A 16 -14.78 -9.26 -37.43
CA GLY A 16 -14.38 -8.06 -38.15
C GLY A 16 -14.97 -6.76 -37.58
N VAL A 17 -14.77 -5.66 -38.31
CA VAL A 17 -15.12 -4.30 -37.86
C VAL A 17 -16.41 -3.75 -38.47
N ARG A 18 -17.15 -4.58 -39.21
CA ARG A 18 -18.38 -4.14 -39.89
C ARG A 18 -19.51 -4.01 -38.88
N VAL A 19 -20.11 -2.81 -38.81
CA VAL A 19 -21.25 -2.50 -37.94
C VAL A 19 -22.54 -3.04 -38.54
N GLY A 20 -23.44 -3.54 -37.70
CA GLY A 20 -24.80 -3.95 -38.10
C GLY A 20 -24.89 -5.29 -38.83
N LEU A 21 -24.02 -6.26 -38.50
CA LEU A 21 -24.09 -7.61 -39.06
C LEU A 21 -25.38 -8.37 -38.66
N LEU A 22 -25.87 -8.18 -37.42
CA LEU A 22 -27.15 -8.76 -36.97
C LEU A 22 -28.29 -7.75 -36.90
N ASP A 23 -27.98 -6.49 -36.59
CA ASP A 23 -28.95 -5.39 -36.56
C ASP A 23 -28.53 -4.29 -37.55
N PRO A 24 -29.13 -4.23 -38.75
CA PRO A 24 -28.81 -3.20 -39.74
C PRO A 24 -28.96 -1.76 -39.21
N THR A 25 -29.85 -1.54 -38.23
CA THR A 25 -30.11 -0.21 -37.64
C THR A 25 -29.02 0.25 -36.68
N GLN A 26 -28.13 -0.65 -36.26
CA GLN A 26 -26.97 -0.33 -35.40
C GLN A 26 -26.04 0.70 -36.06
N SER A 27 -25.86 0.62 -37.38
CA SER A 27 -25.04 1.57 -38.15
C SER A 27 -25.47 3.02 -37.95
N THR A 28 -26.79 3.28 -38.00
CA THR A 28 -27.37 4.62 -37.83
C THR A 28 -27.30 5.16 -36.39
N ARG A 29 -27.15 4.28 -35.39
CA ARG A 29 -27.02 4.69 -33.99
C ARG A 29 -25.56 4.92 -33.58
N LEU A 30 -24.64 4.18 -34.18
CA LEU A 30 -23.23 4.17 -33.80
C LEU A 30 -22.38 5.14 -34.60
N LEU A 31 -22.57 5.18 -35.92
CA LEU A 31 -21.71 5.93 -36.83
C LEU A 31 -22.22 7.37 -36.98
N ASP A 32 -21.30 8.33 -36.98
CA ASP A 32 -21.62 9.75 -37.21
C ASP A 32 -22.07 9.98 -38.66
N THR A 33 -21.52 9.20 -39.60
CA THR A 33 -21.92 9.21 -41.02
C THR A 33 -22.11 7.79 -41.54
N PRO A 34 -23.03 7.53 -42.50
CA PRO A 34 -23.33 6.18 -42.98
C PRO A 34 -22.14 5.48 -43.65
N ASN A 35 -21.13 6.25 -44.07
CA ASN A 35 -19.92 5.74 -44.74
C ASN A 35 -18.69 5.74 -43.82
N SER A 36 -18.85 6.03 -42.53
CA SER A 36 -17.77 5.95 -41.55
C SER A 36 -17.32 4.50 -41.37
N THR A 37 -16.04 4.31 -41.03
CA THR A 37 -15.46 3.00 -40.69
C THR A 37 -14.89 3.03 -39.29
N LEU A 38 -15.03 1.92 -38.55
CA LEU A 38 -14.48 1.79 -37.20
C LEU A 38 -13.20 0.96 -37.21
N PHE A 39 -12.23 1.39 -36.43
CA PHE A 39 -11.00 0.68 -36.12
C PHE A 39 -10.85 0.57 -34.60
N PHE A 40 -10.28 -0.52 -34.11
CA PHE A 40 -10.07 -0.74 -32.67
C PHE A 40 -8.59 -0.84 -32.38
N ALA A 41 -8.15 -0.16 -31.32
CA ALA A 41 -6.76 -0.19 -30.87
C ALA A 41 -6.69 -0.27 -29.34
N SER A 42 -5.57 -0.77 -28.84
CA SER A 42 -5.23 -0.69 -27.42
C SER A 42 -4.64 0.69 -27.13
N PHE A 43 -5.16 1.38 -26.13
CA PHE A 43 -4.61 2.65 -25.69
C PHE A 43 -3.30 2.42 -24.94
N ASP A 44 -2.25 3.06 -25.45
CA ASP A 44 -0.98 3.19 -24.76
C ASP A 44 -0.77 4.66 -24.35
N PRO A 45 -0.75 4.97 -23.04
CA PRO A 45 -0.50 6.31 -22.54
C PRO A 45 0.80 6.93 -23.08
N HIS A 46 1.81 6.11 -23.36
CA HIS A 46 3.10 6.59 -23.88
C HIS A 46 3.01 7.04 -25.34
N THR A 47 2.12 6.42 -26.12
CA THR A 47 1.88 6.81 -27.51
C THR A 47 0.99 8.05 -27.60
N ALA A 48 0.02 8.19 -26.68
CA ALA A 48 -0.94 9.30 -26.70
C ALA A 48 -0.42 10.60 -26.04
N SER A 49 0.56 10.51 -25.13
CA SER A 49 1.09 11.69 -24.43
C SER A 49 2.47 12.09 -24.96
N HIS A 50 2.54 13.27 -25.59
CA HIS A 50 3.82 13.86 -26.00
C HIS A 50 4.65 14.38 -24.81
N ASN A 51 4.11 14.25 -23.58
CA ASN A 51 4.65 14.81 -22.35
C ASN A 51 4.83 13.69 -21.30
N THR A 52 6.08 13.23 -21.15
CA THR A 52 6.50 12.05 -20.36
C THR A 52 6.28 12.13 -18.85
N ARG A 53 5.52 13.11 -18.35
CA ARG A 53 5.37 13.40 -16.91
C ARG A 53 4.00 13.11 -16.33
N ILE A 54 3.02 12.66 -17.11
CA ILE A 54 1.73 12.27 -16.53
C ILE A 54 1.93 10.88 -15.90
N PRO A 55 1.80 10.73 -14.57
CA PRO A 55 1.87 9.43 -13.94
C PRO A 55 0.72 8.59 -14.50
N SER A 56 1.06 7.53 -15.23
CA SER A 56 0.09 6.55 -15.70
C SER A 56 -0.66 6.02 -14.48
N THR A 57 -1.92 6.41 -14.32
CA THR A 57 -2.79 5.77 -13.35
C THR A 57 -2.96 4.33 -13.82
N LYS A 58 -2.53 3.38 -12.99
CA LYS A 58 -2.44 1.93 -13.27
C LYS A 58 -3.71 1.31 -13.88
N ASP A 59 -4.85 2.01 -13.81
CA ASP A 59 -6.15 1.65 -14.37
C ASP A 59 -6.37 1.98 -15.86
N GLU A 60 -5.43 2.66 -16.52
CA GLU A 60 -5.60 3.10 -17.92
C GLU A 60 -4.81 2.28 -18.95
N SER A 61 -3.75 1.57 -18.54
CA SER A 61 -3.01 0.68 -19.42
C SER A 61 -3.87 -0.51 -19.84
N GLY A 62 -4.09 -0.68 -21.15
CA GLY A 62 -4.87 -1.80 -21.70
C GLY A 62 -6.35 -1.49 -21.97
N ARG A 63 -6.81 -0.25 -21.76
CA ARG A 63 -8.15 0.16 -22.22
C ARG A 63 -8.19 0.18 -23.75
N ARG A 64 -9.29 -0.25 -24.36
CA ARG A 64 -9.48 -0.17 -25.81
C ARG A 64 -10.11 1.17 -26.21
N VAL A 65 -9.65 1.70 -27.34
CA VAL A 65 -10.24 2.85 -28.02
C VAL A 65 -10.80 2.40 -29.36
N VAL A 66 -11.89 3.04 -29.77
CA VAL A 66 -12.42 2.96 -31.13
C VAL A 66 -12.07 4.26 -31.85
N ILE A 67 -11.57 4.12 -33.07
CA ILE A 67 -11.23 5.22 -33.97
C ILE A 67 -12.23 5.13 -35.13
N GLU A 68 -13.05 6.16 -35.29
CA GLU A 68 -13.97 6.29 -36.40
C GLU A 68 -13.35 7.19 -37.46
N THR A 69 -13.17 6.65 -38.67
CA THR A 69 -12.67 7.39 -39.84
C THR A 69 -13.86 7.74 -40.73
N LEU A 70 -14.11 9.04 -40.85
CA LEU A 70 -15.15 9.61 -41.70
C LEU A 70 -14.77 9.44 -43.19
N ALA A 71 -15.76 9.52 -44.08
CA ALA A 71 -15.52 9.48 -45.53
C ALA A 71 -14.63 10.64 -46.04
N THR A 72 -14.50 11.72 -45.25
CA THR A 72 -13.59 12.85 -45.51
C THR A 72 -12.12 12.52 -45.21
N GLY A 73 -11.84 11.41 -44.52
CA GLY A 73 -10.51 11.02 -44.04
C GLY A 73 -10.17 11.53 -42.63
N GLU A 74 -11.05 12.32 -42.01
CA GLU A 74 -10.90 12.73 -40.62
C GLU A 74 -11.13 11.55 -39.67
N SER A 75 -10.36 11.50 -38.57
CA SER A 75 -10.49 10.46 -37.55
C SER A 75 -10.85 11.06 -36.20
N ILE A 76 -11.91 10.54 -35.59
CA ILE A 76 -12.28 10.81 -34.21
C ILE A 76 -12.10 9.54 -33.40
N TRP A 77 -11.82 9.65 -32.11
CA TRP A 77 -11.69 8.46 -31.25
C TRP A 77 -12.48 8.62 -29.95
N ARG A 78 -12.94 7.49 -29.42
CA ARG A 78 -13.65 7.41 -28.14
C ARG A 78 -13.27 6.11 -27.41
N TRP A 79 -13.48 6.10 -26.10
CA TRP A 79 -13.26 4.92 -25.28
C TRP A 79 -14.32 3.87 -25.54
N VAL A 80 -13.92 2.60 -25.63
CA VAL A 80 -14.87 1.49 -25.61
C VAL A 80 -15.36 1.31 -24.16
N PRO A 81 -16.69 1.37 -23.90
CA PRO A 81 -17.23 1.14 -22.58
C PRO A 81 -16.83 -0.22 -22.02
N ARG A 82 -16.72 -0.33 -20.68
CA ARG A 82 -16.57 -1.62 -20.02
C ARG A 82 -17.91 -2.34 -20.02
N ALA A 83 -17.88 -3.65 -20.27
CA ALA A 83 -19.07 -4.48 -20.06
C ALA A 83 -19.43 -4.56 -18.57
N LYS A 84 -20.71 -4.80 -18.27
CA LYS A 84 -21.21 -5.02 -16.91
C LYS A 84 -20.86 -6.44 -16.45
N GLY A 85 -20.76 -6.70 -15.15
CA GLY A 85 -20.82 -8.08 -14.62
C GLY A 85 -19.58 -8.65 -13.91
N VAL A 86 -18.42 -7.98 -13.93
CA VAL A 86 -17.31 -8.39 -13.04
C VAL A 86 -16.64 -7.16 -12.44
N GLU A 87 -16.95 -6.90 -11.17
CA GLU A 87 -16.60 -5.68 -10.45
C GLU A 87 -15.08 -5.48 -10.27
N ASN A 88 -14.25 -6.50 -10.56
CA ASN A 88 -12.82 -6.48 -10.24
C ASN A 88 -11.88 -7.13 -11.29
N THR A 89 -12.35 -7.47 -12.49
CA THR A 89 -11.48 -8.08 -13.51
C THR A 89 -11.28 -7.11 -14.65
N THR A 90 -10.08 -6.54 -14.73
CA THR A 90 -9.63 -5.65 -15.81
C THR A 90 -9.54 -6.36 -17.16
N GLU A 91 -9.64 -7.68 -17.19
CA GLU A 91 -9.47 -8.50 -18.38
C GLU A 91 -10.82 -9.14 -18.78
N GLU A 92 -11.36 -8.75 -19.94
CA GLU A 92 -12.58 -9.33 -20.52
C GLU A 92 -12.37 -10.78 -21.01
N GLY A 93 -11.20 -11.37 -20.76
CA GLY A 93 -10.81 -12.72 -21.17
C GLY A 93 -10.17 -12.78 -22.56
N VAL A 94 -10.01 -14.01 -23.06
CA VAL A 94 -9.45 -14.31 -24.38
C VAL A 94 -10.55 -14.27 -25.44
N TRP A 95 -10.23 -13.71 -26.61
CA TRP A 95 -11.10 -13.59 -27.78
C TRP A 95 -10.46 -14.29 -28.99
N PRO A 96 -11.25 -14.82 -29.96
CA PRO A 96 -12.72 -14.86 -30.02
C PRO A 96 -13.33 -15.87 -29.03
N ARG A 97 -14.61 -15.68 -28.66
CA ARG A 97 -15.32 -16.58 -27.72
C ARG A 97 -16.80 -16.74 -28.07
N THR A 98 -17.43 -17.77 -27.50
CA THR A 98 -18.88 -17.99 -27.63
C THR A 98 -19.64 -17.01 -26.74
N ILE A 99 -20.64 -16.34 -27.31
CA ILE A 99 -21.46 -15.31 -26.64
C ILE A 99 -22.93 -15.58 -26.95
N ASP A 100 -23.79 -15.39 -25.96
CA ASP A 100 -25.23 -15.39 -26.16
C ASP A 100 -25.72 -13.99 -26.56
N ILE A 101 -26.10 -13.82 -27.82
CA ILE A 101 -26.66 -12.58 -28.35
C ILE A 101 -28.16 -12.78 -28.53
N CYS A 102 -28.95 -12.16 -27.65
CA CYS A 102 -30.41 -12.21 -27.67
C CYS A 102 -31.00 -13.65 -27.70
N GLY A 103 -30.39 -14.59 -26.97
CA GLY A 103 -30.83 -15.99 -26.88
C GLY A 103 -30.26 -16.92 -27.95
N GLN A 104 -29.25 -16.47 -28.70
CA GLN A 104 -28.57 -17.24 -29.75
C GLN A 104 -27.06 -17.21 -29.56
N HIS A 105 -26.41 -18.36 -29.73
CA HIS A 105 -24.97 -18.47 -29.53
C HIS A 105 -24.19 -18.13 -30.80
N PHE A 106 -23.24 -17.21 -30.67
CA PHE A 106 -22.32 -16.80 -31.72
C PHE A 106 -20.87 -16.94 -31.26
N PHE A 107 -19.99 -17.36 -32.17
CA PHE A 107 -18.55 -17.27 -31.97
C PHE A 107 -18.08 -15.88 -32.39
N CYS A 108 -17.87 -14.99 -31.42
CA CYS A 108 -17.75 -13.55 -31.60
C CYS A 108 -16.30 -13.08 -31.43
N SER A 109 -15.80 -12.25 -32.35
CA SER A 109 -14.50 -11.57 -32.22
C SER A 109 -14.57 -10.40 -31.24
N GLN A 110 -13.40 -9.94 -30.77
CA GLN A 110 -13.35 -8.83 -29.81
C GLN A 110 -13.88 -7.53 -30.41
N GLU A 111 -13.64 -7.29 -31.70
CA GLU A 111 -14.12 -6.11 -32.44
C GLU A 111 -15.65 -6.10 -32.49
N GLN A 112 -16.28 -7.24 -32.79
CA GLN A 112 -17.73 -7.33 -32.81
C GLN A 112 -18.35 -7.11 -31.43
N TRP A 113 -17.75 -7.68 -30.38
CA TRP A 113 -18.17 -7.40 -29.00
C TRP A 113 -18.06 -5.91 -28.65
N ASP A 114 -16.95 -5.26 -29.00
CA ASP A 114 -16.76 -3.84 -28.74
C ASP A 114 -17.76 -2.97 -29.53
N ILE A 115 -18.15 -3.35 -30.75
CA ILE A 115 -19.22 -2.70 -31.52
C ILE A 115 -20.54 -2.73 -30.74
N TYR A 116 -20.92 -3.86 -30.14
CA TYR A 116 -22.13 -3.94 -29.33
C TYR A 116 -22.03 -3.15 -28.01
N LYS A 117 -20.86 -3.07 -27.39
CA LYS A 117 -20.65 -2.24 -26.17
C LYS A 117 -20.80 -0.75 -26.44
N LEU A 118 -20.54 -0.30 -27.67
CA LEU A 118 -20.70 1.09 -28.06
C LEU A 118 -22.18 1.47 -28.26
N ASP A 119 -23.07 0.50 -28.50
CA ASP A 119 -24.46 0.77 -28.88
C ASP A 119 -25.36 0.81 -27.65
N PRO A 120 -25.96 1.96 -27.30
CA PRO A 120 -26.81 2.07 -26.12
C PRO A 120 -28.07 1.19 -26.18
N ALA A 121 -28.45 0.72 -27.38
CA ALA A 121 -29.56 -0.23 -27.54
C ALA A 121 -29.22 -1.65 -27.02
N TYR A 122 -27.97 -1.92 -26.66
CA TYR A 122 -27.52 -3.21 -26.17
C TYR A 122 -26.80 -3.09 -24.82
N GLU A 123 -27.01 -4.10 -23.98
CA GLU A 123 -26.31 -4.27 -22.72
C GLU A 123 -25.42 -5.50 -22.83
N CYS A 124 -24.12 -5.28 -22.68
CA CYS A 124 -23.12 -6.33 -22.71
C CYS A 124 -22.75 -6.72 -21.27
N THR A 125 -22.93 -7.99 -20.92
CA THR A 125 -22.57 -8.53 -19.60
C THR A 125 -21.53 -9.65 -19.72
N ILE A 126 -20.49 -9.58 -18.90
CA ILE A 126 -19.50 -10.64 -18.74
C ILE A 126 -19.88 -11.42 -17.49
N LEU A 127 -20.17 -12.71 -17.68
CA LEU A 127 -20.45 -13.65 -16.61
C LEU A 127 -19.21 -14.53 -16.37
N PRO A 128 -18.95 -14.97 -15.13
CA PRO A 128 -17.85 -15.87 -14.83
C PRO A 128 -18.08 -17.25 -15.48
N PHE A 129 -17.00 -17.92 -15.89
CA PHE A 129 -17.06 -19.29 -16.36
C PHE A 129 -17.74 -20.18 -15.29
N PRO A 130 -18.72 -21.05 -15.65
CA PRO A 130 -19.04 -21.55 -16.98
C PRO A 130 -20.10 -20.77 -17.78
N GLU A 131 -20.61 -19.67 -17.25
CA GLU A 131 -21.67 -18.90 -17.91
C GLU A 131 -21.11 -18.14 -19.12
N LEU A 132 -21.88 -18.11 -20.22
CA LEU A 132 -21.50 -17.38 -21.42
C LEU A 132 -21.74 -15.89 -21.19
N SER A 133 -20.84 -15.05 -21.70
CA SER A 133 -21.11 -13.62 -21.76
C SER A 133 -22.33 -13.35 -22.65
N THR A 134 -23.12 -12.34 -22.32
CA THR A 134 -24.39 -12.09 -23.00
C THR A 134 -24.48 -10.66 -23.56
N ILE A 135 -25.16 -10.53 -24.70
CA ILE A 135 -25.57 -9.27 -25.30
C ILE A 135 -27.10 -9.28 -25.34
N THR A 136 -27.72 -8.47 -24.49
CA THR A 136 -29.16 -8.32 -24.42
C THR A 136 -29.57 -6.99 -25.02
N ARG A 137 -30.67 -6.98 -25.79
CA ARG A 137 -31.22 -5.72 -26.30
C ARG A 137 -31.90 -4.97 -25.15
N CYS A 138 -31.44 -3.77 -24.86
CA CYS A 138 -32.11 -2.87 -23.93
C CYS A 138 -33.47 -2.48 -24.51
N LYS A 139 -34.51 -2.48 -23.68
CA LYS A 139 -35.71 -1.71 -24.01
C LYS A 139 -35.30 -0.25 -23.90
N ILE A 140 -35.12 0.42 -25.03
CA ILE A 140 -35.10 1.87 -25.05
C ILE A 140 -36.52 2.25 -24.63
N GLU A 141 -36.73 2.46 -23.33
CA GLU A 141 -37.94 3.14 -22.88
C GLU A 141 -37.94 4.48 -23.62
N ASP A 142 -39.00 4.75 -24.37
CA ASP A 142 -39.18 5.99 -25.13
C ASP A 142 -39.16 7.17 -24.15
N THR A 143 -37.96 7.61 -23.80
CA THR A 143 -37.75 8.83 -23.03
C THR A 143 -38.38 9.96 -23.84
N PRO A 144 -39.33 10.72 -23.27
CA PRO A 144 -40.01 11.76 -24.02
C PRO A 144 -39.00 12.79 -24.54
N ASP A 145 -39.08 13.00 -25.84
CA ASP A 145 -38.40 13.95 -26.72
C ASP A 145 -37.55 15.05 -26.01
N PRO A 146 -36.21 15.04 -26.13
CA PRO A 146 -35.35 16.05 -25.54
C PRO A 146 -35.26 17.29 -26.45
N GLY A 147 -36.32 18.08 -26.46
CA GLY A 147 -36.33 19.45 -27.02
C GLY A 147 -35.57 20.49 -26.16
N ALA A 148 -34.60 20.09 -25.33
CA ALA A 148 -33.88 20.98 -24.42
C ALA A 148 -32.35 20.83 -24.56
N SER A 149 -31.78 21.70 -25.39
CA SER A 149 -30.44 22.30 -25.30
C SER A 149 -29.30 21.52 -24.61
N ARG A 150 -28.35 21.06 -25.44
CA ARG A 150 -26.94 20.72 -25.11
C ARG A 150 -26.30 21.74 -24.16
N PRO A 151 -25.62 21.33 -23.07
CA PRO A 151 -24.72 22.20 -22.34
C PRO A 151 -23.34 22.20 -23.00
N THR A 152 -22.91 23.38 -23.48
CA THR A 152 -21.54 23.68 -23.85
C THR A 152 -20.64 23.70 -22.62
N THR A 153 -19.51 23.01 -22.70
CA THR A 153 -18.46 22.97 -21.69
C THR A 153 -17.69 24.30 -21.65
N ALA A 154 -17.81 25.06 -20.56
CA ALA A 154 -16.96 26.21 -20.28
C ALA A 154 -16.55 26.28 -18.80
N SER A 155 -15.27 25.95 -18.58
CA SER A 155 -14.27 26.52 -17.67
C SER A 155 -14.70 27.47 -16.50
N LEU A 156 -14.25 27.08 -15.29
CA LEU A 156 -13.68 27.88 -14.18
C LEU A 156 -14.22 29.30 -13.91
N HIS A 157 -14.76 29.52 -12.70
CA HIS A 157 -14.26 30.52 -11.72
C HIS A 157 -14.99 30.45 -10.35
N LYS A 158 -14.20 30.08 -9.33
CA LYS A 158 -14.11 30.67 -7.97
C LYS A 158 -15.05 31.86 -7.65
N ARG A 159 -15.97 31.69 -6.70
CA ARG A 159 -16.36 32.77 -5.75
C ARG A 159 -16.98 32.21 -4.47
N ALA A 160 -16.40 32.63 -3.35
CA ALA A 160 -16.98 32.58 -2.02
C ALA A 160 -17.97 33.74 -1.82
N LYS A 161 -19.00 33.54 -0.98
CA LYS A 161 -19.59 34.50 -0.01
C LYS A 161 -20.87 33.89 0.58
N GLU A 162 -20.95 33.79 1.92
CA GLU A 162 -21.77 34.62 2.85
C GLU A 162 -23.24 34.19 2.82
N ASP A 163 -23.77 33.61 3.90
CA ASP A 163 -24.20 34.30 5.13
C ASP A 163 -25.25 35.38 4.82
N SER A 164 -26.53 34.99 4.91
CA SER A 164 -27.66 35.91 4.93
C SER A 164 -28.77 35.30 5.76
N SER A 165 -29.22 36.13 6.69
CA SER A 165 -30.16 35.97 7.78
C SER A 165 -31.63 35.81 7.34
N ASP A 166 -32.40 35.32 8.31
CA ASP A 166 -33.79 35.66 8.65
C ASP A 166 -34.86 35.57 7.55
N ASP A 167 -35.70 34.54 7.68
CA ASP A 167 -37.14 34.78 7.65
C ASP A 167 -37.89 33.84 8.59
N GLU A 168 -38.89 34.44 9.22
CA GLU A 168 -39.56 34.06 10.45
C GLU A 168 -40.83 33.22 10.17
N VAL A 169 -41.21 32.39 11.14
CA VAL A 169 -42.57 31.84 11.42
C VAL A 169 -43.23 30.93 10.35
N THR A 170 -43.32 29.63 10.66
CA THR A 170 -44.61 29.00 11.03
C THR A 170 -44.41 27.59 11.56
N ALA A 171 -44.94 27.37 12.76
CA ALA A 171 -44.98 26.10 13.46
C ALA A 171 -45.87 25.09 12.74
N THR A 172 -45.43 23.84 12.58
CA THR A 172 -46.27 22.65 12.83
C THR A 172 -45.45 21.39 13.11
N ARG A 173 -45.65 20.87 14.33
CA ARG A 173 -45.93 19.46 14.64
C ARG A 173 -44.77 18.46 14.60
N ALA A 174 -44.22 18.25 15.80
CA ALA A 174 -43.40 17.12 16.20
C ALA A 174 -44.00 15.75 15.83
N LYS A 175 -43.20 14.90 15.17
CA LYS A 175 -43.41 13.45 15.12
C LYS A 175 -42.34 12.78 15.97
N LYS A 176 -42.79 12.17 17.07
CA LYS A 176 -42.03 11.23 17.91
C LYS A 176 -41.63 10.01 17.07
N PRO A 177 -40.40 9.48 17.15
CA PRO A 177 -40.13 8.13 16.69
C PRO A 177 -40.70 7.12 17.69
N ARG A 178 -41.59 6.26 17.19
CA ARG A 178 -42.20 5.14 17.90
C ARG A 178 -41.22 3.98 17.87
N THR A 179 -40.69 3.65 19.04
CA THR A 179 -39.95 2.42 19.34
C THR A 179 -40.89 1.23 19.17
N SER A 180 -40.68 0.41 18.15
CA SER A 180 -41.30 -0.92 18.05
C SER A 180 -40.22 -1.99 18.07
N TYR A 181 -40.26 -2.73 19.17
CA TYR A 181 -39.55 -3.95 19.49
C TYR A 181 -39.77 -5.01 18.40
N GLY A 182 -38.70 -5.49 17.78
CA GLY A 182 -38.70 -6.63 16.86
C GLY A 182 -37.64 -7.62 17.34
N TYR A 183 -38.09 -8.56 18.16
CA TYR A 183 -37.36 -9.70 18.69
C TYR A 183 -37.08 -10.68 17.56
N VAL A 184 -35.81 -10.92 17.23
CA VAL A 184 -35.36 -12.14 16.54
C VAL A 184 -34.17 -12.66 17.31
N GLU A 185 -34.41 -13.77 18.00
CA GLU A 185 -33.40 -14.69 18.49
C GLU A 185 -32.56 -15.18 17.31
N THR A 186 -31.24 -15.00 17.38
CA THR A 186 -30.31 -16.02 16.90
C THR A 186 -29.16 -16.12 17.88
N GLU A 187 -28.86 -17.36 18.18
CA GLU A 187 -28.11 -17.88 19.30
C GLU A 187 -26.64 -17.43 19.35
N GLU A 188 -26.19 -17.33 20.59
CA GLU A 188 -24.83 -17.39 21.08
C GLU A 188 -24.14 -18.66 20.55
N ASP A 189 -22.92 -18.58 20.04
CA ASP A 189 -21.80 -19.28 20.68
C ASP A 189 -20.42 -18.96 20.06
N SER A 190 -19.43 -19.02 20.96
CA SER A 190 -17.99 -19.17 20.73
C SER A 190 -17.14 -17.93 20.47
N ASP A 191 -16.70 -17.35 21.60
CA ASP A 191 -15.30 -17.00 21.85
C ASP A 191 -14.33 -18.05 21.27
N SER A 192 -13.30 -17.61 20.55
CA SER A 192 -11.95 -18.17 20.68
C SER A 192 -10.94 -17.23 20.04
N ASP A 193 -10.22 -16.52 20.89
CA ASP A 193 -8.87 -16.02 20.60
C ASP A 193 -7.97 -17.20 20.20
N GLU A 194 -7.25 -17.12 19.08
CA GLU A 194 -6.08 -17.95 18.86
C GLU A 194 -4.94 -17.11 18.24
N GLU A 195 -4.06 -16.67 19.15
CA GLU A 195 -2.72 -16.18 18.86
C GLU A 195 -1.92 -17.29 18.16
N VAL A 196 -1.70 -17.18 16.85
CA VAL A 196 -0.71 -18.00 16.16
C VAL A 196 0.67 -17.37 16.37
N GLU A 197 1.26 -17.64 17.54
CA GLU A 197 2.70 -17.52 17.73
C GLU A 197 3.41 -18.55 16.85
N GLY A 198 4.32 -18.07 16.00
CA GLY A 198 5.10 -18.90 15.10
C GLY A 198 5.94 -19.92 15.85
N MET A 199 5.60 -21.20 15.67
CA MET A 199 6.48 -22.34 15.94
C MET A 199 7.75 -22.21 15.09
N LEU A 200 8.86 -21.85 15.75
CA LEU A 200 10.19 -22.22 15.32
C LEU A 200 10.35 -23.73 15.52
N ASP A 201 10.47 -24.43 14.40
CA ASP A 201 10.80 -25.84 14.33
C ASP A 201 12.33 -25.99 14.40
N GLU A 202 12.87 -26.22 15.60
CA GLU A 202 14.18 -26.84 15.77
C GLU A 202 14.11 -27.90 16.87
N GLY A 203 14.20 -29.15 16.44
CA GLY A 203 14.20 -30.31 17.31
C GLY A 203 15.46 -30.47 18.15
N ILE A 204 15.29 -31.36 19.13
CA ILE A 204 16.30 -32.20 19.79
C ILE A 204 16.94 -31.61 21.08
N GLY A 205 16.21 -31.81 22.18
CA GLY A 205 16.70 -32.61 23.32
C GLY A 205 17.58 -31.92 24.38
N LYS A 206 17.04 -31.80 25.62
CA LYS A 206 17.61 -32.36 26.87
C LYS A 206 16.93 -31.78 28.12
N ASP A 207 16.16 -32.65 28.75
CA ASP A 207 16.21 -33.01 30.17
C ASP A 207 16.76 -32.02 31.23
N ARG A 208 15.87 -31.77 32.21
CA ARG A 208 16.09 -32.07 33.63
C ARG A 208 17.07 -31.17 34.40
N TRP A 209 16.73 -29.91 34.69
CA TRP A 209 17.20 -29.22 35.91
C TRP A 209 16.29 -28.03 36.27
N ARG A 210 15.48 -28.18 37.34
CA ARG A 210 15.01 -27.15 38.30
C ARG A 210 13.58 -27.42 38.79
N ARG A 211 13.45 -28.41 39.66
CA ARG A 211 12.33 -28.53 40.61
C ARG A 211 12.92 -28.64 42.01
N ARG A 212 13.33 -27.51 42.58
CA ARG A 212 13.67 -27.35 44.02
C ARG A 212 14.01 -25.90 44.30
N GLN A 213 13.02 -25.12 44.75
CA GLN A 213 13.15 -24.15 45.84
C GLN A 213 11.81 -23.42 46.03
N SER A 214 10.92 -24.05 46.79
CA SER A 214 9.75 -23.38 47.37
C SER A 214 9.42 -24.09 48.68
N LYS A 215 10.06 -23.67 49.78
CA LYS A 215 9.55 -23.74 51.16
C LYS A 215 10.63 -23.40 52.20
N SER A 216 10.16 -22.82 53.31
CA SER A 216 10.88 -22.38 54.52
C SER A 216 11.48 -20.96 54.36
N ARG A 217 11.21 -19.94 55.19
CA ARG A 217 10.67 -19.78 56.56
C ARG A 217 10.14 -18.33 56.64
N ALA A 218 8.93 -18.03 57.11
CA ALA A 218 8.47 -17.98 58.49
C ALA A 218 9.24 -17.01 59.42
N ARG A 219 8.50 -15.99 59.87
CA ARG A 219 8.58 -15.26 61.16
C ARG A 219 9.76 -14.32 61.40
N SER A 220 9.48 -13.03 61.56
CA SER A 220 9.43 -12.35 62.89
C SER A 220 9.25 -10.83 62.73
N HIS A 221 8.11 -10.31 63.18
CA HIS A 221 8.00 -9.00 63.84
C HIS A 221 8.36 -9.20 65.33
N PRO A 222 8.71 -8.18 66.16
CA PRO A 222 8.07 -6.85 66.20
C PRO A 222 8.94 -5.65 66.66
N SER A 223 8.26 -4.50 66.84
CA SER A 223 8.56 -3.41 67.82
C SER A 223 9.66 -2.40 67.43
N ARG A 224 9.63 -1.07 67.71
CA ARG A 224 8.69 -0.10 68.32
C ARG A 224 9.51 1.20 68.52
N LYS A 225 8.94 2.39 68.23
CA LYS A 225 9.36 3.76 68.70
C LYS A 225 10.80 4.19 68.32
N GLU A 226 11.26 5.44 68.29
CA GLU A 226 10.90 6.78 68.81
C GLU A 226 11.69 7.76 67.89
N ARG A 227 11.12 8.86 67.40
CA ARG A 227 11.19 10.23 67.96
C ARG A 227 12.60 10.85 68.06
N ASP A 228 12.70 12.03 67.45
CA ASP A 228 13.52 13.21 67.79
C ASP A 228 14.93 13.45 67.19
N GLU A 229 15.06 14.73 66.81
CA GLU A 229 16.27 15.59 66.81
C GLU A 229 17.22 15.68 65.59
N SER A 230 17.00 16.74 64.80
CA SER A 230 18.04 17.68 64.28
C SER A 230 18.89 18.26 65.42
N PRO A 231 20.15 18.79 65.25
CA PRO A 231 20.44 19.90 64.31
C PRO A 231 21.91 20.19 63.86
N THR A 232 22.03 21.16 62.93
CA THR A 232 23.11 22.16 62.69
C THR A 232 24.54 21.76 62.28
N LYS A 233 25.08 22.37 61.19
CA LYS A 233 26.07 23.48 61.23
C LYS A 233 26.67 23.87 59.86
N ALA A 234 26.58 25.18 59.57
CA ALA A 234 27.61 26.12 59.09
C ALA A 234 28.39 25.93 57.76
N THR A 235 28.01 26.72 56.73
CA THR A 235 28.70 27.87 56.06
C THR A 235 30.23 28.10 56.25
N PRO A 236 30.94 29.00 55.49
CA PRO A 236 30.71 29.66 54.16
C PRO A 236 32.00 29.97 53.31
N LYS A 237 31.84 30.85 52.28
CA LYS A 237 32.78 31.83 51.64
C LYS A 237 33.61 31.31 50.44
N LYS A 238 33.86 32.02 49.32
CA LYS A 238 33.79 33.42 48.81
C LYS A 238 33.81 33.30 47.25
N LEU A 239 33.05 34.03 46.42
CA LEU A 239 33.12 35.44 45.97
C LEU A 239 34.47 35.91 45.35
N ASN A 240 34.46 36.13 44.01
CA ASN A 240 34.96 37.27 43.19
C ASN A 240 35.17 36.79 41.74
N GLU A 241 34.48 37.30 40.71
CA GLU A 241 34.51 38.65 40.09
C GLU A 241 35.77 38.84 39.22
N VAL A 242 35.64 38.54 37.91
CA VAL A 242 35.68 39.46 36.74
C VAL A 242 37.10 39.90 36.36
N GLU A 243 37.56 39.51 35.17
CA GLU A 243 38.15 40.46 34.21
C GLU A 243 38.23 39.84 32.81
N ASP A 244 37.77 40.67 31.86
CA ASP A 244 37.75 40.50 30.42
C ASP A 244 39.06 41.08 29.83
N LEU A 245 39.29 40.88 28.52
CA LEU A 245 40.35 41.45 27.65
C LEU A 245 41.56 40.56 27.29
N SER A 246 41.56 40.06 26.06
CA SER A 246 42.58 40.32 25.01
C SER A 246 42.29 39.41 23.80
N MET A 247 41.92 39.94 22.63
CA MET A 247 42.83 40.38 21.56
C MET A 247 43.96 39.37 21.29
N LEU A 248 43.86 38.59 20.21
CA LEU A 248 44.79 38.68 19.08
C LEU A 248 44.45 37.69 17.94
N ASP A 249 44.55 38.26 16.76
CA ASP A 249 44.59 37.72 15.42
C ASP A 249 45.79 36.76 15.22
N LEU A 250 45.65 35.73 14.39
CA LEU A 250 46.75 35.12 13.61
C LEU A 250 46.26 33.97 12.72
N THR A 251 46.22 34.30 11.43
CA THR A 251 46.42 33.47 10.24
C THR A 251 47.40 32.30 10.41
N ASN A 252 47.03 31.09 9.98
CA ASN A 252 47.87 30.19 9.16
C ASN A 252 47.17 28.85 8.88
N VAL A 253 46.78 28.61 7.63
CA VAL A 253 46.40 27.28 7.11
C VAL A 253 47.32 26.98 5.94
N PRO A 254 48.21 25.96 6.01
CA PRO A 254 48.88 25.43 4.84
C PRO A 254 48.04 24.31 4.22
N ALA A 255 47.81 24.41 2.90
CA ALA A 255 47.18 23.40 2.07
C ALA A 255 48.15 22.23 1.77
N PRO A 256 47.65 20.99 1.56
CA PRO A 256 48.47 19.83 1.20
C PRO A 256 48.80 19.75 -0.30
N PRO A 257 49.90 19.08 -0.68
CA PRO A 257 50.47 19.12 -2.02
C PRO A 257 49.75 18.22 -3.03
N SER A 258 49.60 18.75 -4.26
CA SER A 258 49.18 18.00 -5.45
C SER A 258 50.38 17.33 -6.13
N PRO A 259 50.22 16.13 -6.73
CA PRO A 259 51.28 15.44 -7.43
C PRO A 259 51.46 15.95 -8.87
N SER A 260 52.74 16.10 -9.21
CA SER A 260 53.35 16.46 -10.48
C SER A 260 52.96 15.57 -11.66
N GLY A 261 52.58 16.20 -12.78
CA GLY A 261 52.58 15.64 -14.13
C GLY A 261 53.34 16.56 -15.10
N PRO A 262 54.13 16.03 -16.06
CA PRO A 262 55.06 16.84 -16.85
C PRO A 262 54.43 17.46 -18.12
N GLY A 263 54.58 18.78 -18.19
CA GLY A 263 54.96 19.62 -19.34
C GLY A 263 54.54 19.24 -20.76
N TRP A 264 53.60 20.00 -21.31
CA TRP A 264 53.52 20.32 -22.74
C TRP A 264 53.43 21.84 -22.88
N GLN A 265 54.43 22.43 -23.54
CA GLN A 265 54.55 23.87 -23.83
C GLN A 265 54.19 24.17 -25.27
N GLY A 266 53.41 25.24 -25.49
CA GLY A 266 53.29 26.03 -26.74
C GLY A 266 52.71 25.23 -27.91
N TRP A 267 52.06 25.78 -28.92
CA TRP A 267 52.37 26.95 -29.70
C TRP A 267 51.07 27.51 -30.27
N ALA A 268 51.00 28.84 -30.36
CA ALA A 268 49.93 29.57 -31.00
C ALA A 268 50.17 29.74 -32.52
N SER A 269 49.07 30.06 -33.21
CA SER A 269 48.96 30.83 -34.46
C SER A 269 48.98 30.10 -35.82
N PHE A 270 47.90 30.40 -36.57
CA PHE A 270 47.66 30.22 -38.01
C PHE A 270 48.78 30.79 -38.90
N PRO A 271 48.89 30.37 -40.18
CA PRO A 271 48.29 31.16 -41.27
C PRO A 271 47.73 30.37 -42.48
N GLU A 272 47.08 31.15 -43.35
CA GLU A 272 46.50 30.90 -44.68
C GLU A 272 47.41 30.18 -45.68
N GLY A 273 46.80 29.57 -46.72
CA GLY A 273 47.53 29.14 -47.92
C GLY A 273 46.71 28.33 -48.92
N VAL A 274 46.15 29.02 -49.91
CA VAL A 274 45.57 28.49 -51.18
C VAL A 274 46.68 27.82 -52.03
N PRO A 275 46.37 26.83 -52.89
CA PRO A 275 46.56 27.09 -54.32
C PRO A 275 45.49 26.50 -55.24
N THR A 276 45.12 27.33 -56.22
CA THR A 276 44.49 27.05 -57.50
C THR A 276 45.27 26.05 -58.36
N ARG A 277 44.59 25.25 -59.20
CA ARG A 277 44.66 25.35 -60.70
C ARG A 277 43.84 24.25 -61.41
N ALA A 278 42.87 24.75 -62.19
CA ALA A 278 42.32 24.31 -63.49
C ALA A 278 42.50 22.87 -63.99
N THR A 279 41.43 22.29 -64.57
CA THR A 279 41.28 22.01 -66.02
C THR A 279 39.82 21.59 -66.31
N SER A 280 39.09 22.39 -67.10
CA SER A 280 37.92 21.98 -67.92
C SER A 280 38.41 21.54 -69.31
N PRO A 281 37.66 20.75 -70.12
CA PRO A 281 36.49 21.24 -70.90
C PRO A 281 35.31 20.22 -70.95
N ALA A 282 34.04 20.63 -70.94
CA ALA A 282 33.17 21.18 -72.01
C ALA A 282 32.44 20.11 -72.86
N ALA A 283 31.24 20.52 -73.34
CA ALA A 283 30.21 19.83 -74.15
C ALA A 283 29.13 19.06 -73.34
N GLY A 284 27.82 19.31 -73.45
CA GLY A 284 27.01 20.24 -74.22
C GLY A 284 25.55 19.74 -74.26
N TYR A 285 24.57 20.67 -74.39
CA TYR A 285 23.27 20.56 -75.11
C TYR A 285 22.30 19.38 -74.75
N THR A 286 20.98 19.46 -74.51
CA THR A 286 19.80 20.35 -74.76
C THR A 286 18.65 19.82 -73.87
N GLY A 287 17.76 20.65 -73.29
CA GLY A 287 16.43 20.98 -73.87
C GLY A 287 15.30 20.04 -73.37
N SER A 288 14.36 20.52 -72.53
CA SER A 288 12.89 20.70 -72.80
C SER A 288 12.10 19.39 -73.03
N GLU A 289 10.86 19.12 -72.60
CA GLU A 289 9.72 19.87 -72.07
C GLU A 289 8.61 18.85 -71.69
N THR A 290 7.90 19.09 -70.57
CA THR A 290 6.45 18.95 -70.26
C THR A 290 5.54 17.72 -70.59
N THR A 291 4.54 17.55 -69.70
CA THR A 291 3.18 16.92 -69.84
C THR A 291 3.09 15.40 -69.99
N ALA A 292 2.04 14.67 -69.60
CA ALA A 292 0.89 14.79 -68.70
C ALA A 292 0.21 13.39 -68.64
N ALA A 293 -0.48 13.11 -67.53
CA ALA A 293 -1.70 12.29 -67.39
C ALA A 293 -1.84 10.85 -68.00
N SER A 294 -2.38 9.98 -67.14
CA SER A 294 -3.59 9.15 -67.38
C SER A 294 -3.43 7.62 -67.40
N SER A 295 -4.09 7.00 -66.40
CA SER A 295 -4.97 5.82 -66.43
C SER A 295 -4.58 4.54 -67.22
N TYR A 296 -4.69 3.36 -66.59
CA TYR A 296 -5.75 2.33 -66.78
C TYR A 296 -5.34 1.02 -66.07
N VAL A 297 -6.06 0.53 -65.04
CA VAL A 297 -7.04 -0.60 -65.01
C VAL A 297 -6.51 -2.00 -65.37
N SER A 298 -7.01 -2.97 -64.57
CA SER A 298 -7.19 -4.41 -64.82
C SER A 298 -6.05 -5.38 -64.52
N SER A 299 -6.26 -6.61 -64.05
CA SER A 299 -7.41 -7.34 -63.46
C SER A 299 -6.93 -8.78 -63.17
N ASP A 300 -7.59 -9.42 -62.20
CA ASP A 300 -7.58 -10.86 -61.86
C ASP A 300 -7.65 -11.86 -63.04
N ARG A 301 -7.13 -13.08 -62.78
CA ARG A 301 -7.87 -14.37 -62.89
C ARG A 301 -7.00 -15.59 -62.51
N THR A 302 -7.30 -16.28 -61.41
CA THR A 302 -8.11 -17.53 -61.19
C THR A 302 -7.38 -18.86 -61.43
N ASP A 303 -7.40 -19.69 -60.37
CA ASP A 303 -7.75 -21.14 -60.23
C ASP A 303 -7.62 -22.08 -61.46
N VAL A 304 -7.31 -23.38 -61.38
CA VAL A 304 -7.98 -24.46 -60.63
C VAL A 304 -7.21 -25.81 -60.79
N ASN A 305 -7.30 -26.69 -59.77
CA ASN A 305 -7.65 -28.14 -59.84
C ASN A 305 -6.66 -29.29 -60.22
N SER A 306 -6.74 -30.34 -59.38
CA SER A 306 -6.79 -31.80 -59.68
C SER A 306 -5.54 -32.68 -59.93
N SER A 307 -5.31 -33.59 -58.97
CA SER A 307 -5.41 -35.07 -59.04
C SER A 307 -4.51 -35.95 -59.94
N SER A 308 -3.90 -36.94 -59.26
CA SER A 308 -3.82 -38.39 -59.60
C SER A 308 -2.65 -39.01 -60.43
N SER A 309 -2.10 -40.07 -59.81
CA SER A 309 -1.76 -41.42 -60.33
C SER A 309 -0.52 -41.71 -61.22
N SER A 310 0.36 -42.55 -60.63
CA SER A 310 1.03 -43.78 -61.14
C SER A 310 1.68 -43.83 -62.53
N VAL A 311 2.97 -44.21 -62.62
CA VAL A 311 3.62 -45.42 -63.23
C VAL A 311 5.13 -45.29 -62.87
N GLY A 312 5.87 -46.19 -62.19
CA GLY A 312 6.29 -47.54 -62.57
C GLY A 312 7.45 -47.51 -63.59
N LEU A 313 8.71 -47.77 -63.18
CA LEU A 313 9.77 -48.40 -64.00
C LEU A 313 11.04 -48.74 -63.20
N GLU A 314 11.70 -49.79 -63.68
CA GLU A 314 12.66 -50.74 -63.07
C GLU A 314 14.10 -50.21 -62.78
N GLY A 315 14.89 -51.01 -62.03
CA GLY A 315 16.24 -50.74 -61.49
C GLY A 315 17.42 -50.68 -62.50
N PRO A 316 18.70 -51.03 -62.17
CA PRO A 316 19.18 -51.98 -61.12
C PRO A 316 20.42 -51.56 -60.28
N HIS A 317 20.75 -52.42 -59.30
CA HIS A 317 21.97 -52.52 -58.46
C HIS A 317 23.28 -52.72 -59.26
N PRO A 318 24.48 -52.43 -58.69
CA PRO A 318 25.25 -53.47 -57.95
C PRO A 318 26.09 -53.00 -56.72
N HIS A 319 26.17 -53.88 -55.72
CA HIS A 319 27.23 -54.06 -54.70
C HIS A 319 28.23 -55.15 -55.19
N PRO A 320 29.29 -55.58 -54.47
CA PRO A 320 30.20 -54.99 -53.45
C PRO A 320 31.70 -55.23 -53.83
N PRO A 321 32.69 -55.15 -52.91
CA PRO A 321 33.14 -56.39 -52.23
C PRO A 321 33.66 -56.25 -50.78
N GLN A 322 33.89 -57.42 -50.19
CA GLN A 322 34.22 -57.78 -48.80
C GLN A 322 35.72 -58.05 -48.54
N MET A 323 36.15 -57.81 -47.28
CA MET A 323 37.06 -58.60 -46.39
C MET A 323 38.59 -58.67 -46.73
N PRO A 324 39.48 -58.82 -45.73
CA PRO A 324 39.74 -60.13 -45.09
C PRO A 324 39.98 -60.14 -43.56
N THR A 325 39.93 -61.38 -43.07
CA THR A 325 40.06 -61.98 -41.74
C THR A 325 41.51 -62.13 -41.21
N GLY A 326 41.65 -62.29 -39.89
CA GLY A 326 42.78 -62.99 -39.22
C GLY A 326 42.71 -62.84 -37.68
N THR A 327 42.19 -63.79 -36.90
CA THR A 327 42.77 -65.03 -36.32
C THR A 327 43.67 -64.87 -35.07
N ASN A 328 43.21 -65.53 -33.98
CA ASN A 328 43.93 -66.32 -32.97
C ASN A 328 44.67 -65.65 -31.79
N GLY A 329 44.32 -66.13 -30.58
CA GLY A 329 45.14 -66.00 -29.36
C GLY A 329 44.43 -66.52 -28.09
N SER A 330 44.57 -67.82 -27.82
CA SER A 330 44.06 -68.55 -26.64
C SER A 330 44.80 -68.25 -25.32
N ILE A 331 44.02 -68.31 -24.22
CA ILE A 331 44.20 -68.67 -22.78
C ILE A 331 45.58 -69.25 -22.31
N PRO A 332 45.99 -69.15 -21.01
CA PRO A 332 45.39 -69.88 -19.86
C PRO A 332 45.22 -69.02 -18.57
N SER A 333 44.11 -69.16 -17.82
CA SER A 333 43.91 -70.04 -16.64
C SER A 333 44.59 -69.62 -15.33
N THR A 334 43.76 -69.42 -14.31
CA THR A 334 43.84 -69.88 -12.90
C THR A 334 43.15 -68.83 -12.00
N ALA A 335 42.46 -69.11 -10.89
CA ALA A 335 41.76 -70.27 -10.35
C ALA A 335 41.03 -69.74 -9.08
N LYS A 336 40.02 -70.48 -8.61
CA LYS A 336 39.49 -70.54 -7.22
C LYS A 336 38.53 -69.40 -6.80
N ARG A 337 37.24 -69.73 -6.54
CA ARG A 337 36.64 -70.14 -5.24
C ARG A 337 36.67 -68.97 -4.23
N ALA A 338 35.63 -68.60 -3.50
CA ALA A 338 34.43 -69.30 -3.10
C ALA A 338 33.37 -68.29 -2.60
N ALA A 339 32.14 -68.78 -2.49
CA ALA A 339 31.05 -68.19 -1.72
C ALA A 339 31.45 -67.84 -0.28
N ASN A 340 30.82 -66.80 0.29
CA ASN A 340 30.12 -66.86 1.59
C ASN A 340 29.55 -65.47 1.97
N SER A 341 28.22 -65.40 1.99
CA SER A 341 27.43 -64.71 3.03
C SER A 341 27.29 -65.69 4.23
N PRO A 342 26.84 -65.36 5.47
CA PRO A 342 26.24 -64.12 5.98
C PRO A 342 26.75 -63.66 7.39
N ASP A 343 26.15 -62.59 7.90
CA ASP A 343 25.89 -62.23 9.31
C ASP A 343 26.94 -62.50 10.41
N ARG A 344 27.36 -61.42 11.11
CA ARG A 344 26.96 -61.24 12.52
C ARG A 344 27.38 -59.92 13.16
N ASP A 345 26.49 -59.51 14.05
CA ASP A 345 26.61 -58.54 15.15
C ASP A 345 27.98 -58.49 15.84
N GLY A 346 28.36 -57.27 16.23
CA GLY A 346 29.53 -57.03 17.07
C GLY A 346 29.62 -55.59 17.55
N LEU A 347 28.83 -55.28 18.59
CA LEU A 347 29.02 -54.13 19.46
C LEU A 347 30.50 -53.96 19.86
N ARG A 348 30.89 -52.69 20.10
CA ARG A 348 31.69 -52.21 21.25
C ARG A 348 32.90 -51.34 20.87
N ALA A 349 33.02 -50.28 21.67
CA ALA A 349 34.22 -49.51 22.03
C ALA A 349 34.31 -48.09 21.49
N LYS A 350 33.78 -47.19 22.34
CA LYS A 350 34.20 -45.81 22.53
C LYS A 350 35.74 -45.68 22.48
N ARG A 351 36.24 -44.76 21.67
CA ARG A 351 37.58 -44.17 21.86
C ARG A 351 37.46 -42.65 21.86
N ALA A 352 37.47 -42.10 23.07
CA ALA A 352 37.88 -40.74 23.34
C ALA A 352 39.39 -40.63 23.10
N ARG A 353 39.83 -39.50 22.56
CA ARG A 353 41.23 -39.04 22.52
C ARG A 353 41.26 -37.51 22.64
N PRO A 354 42.38 -36.91 23.07
CA PRO A 354 42.40 -36.18 24.34
C PRO A 354 42.70 -34.69 24.17
N THR A 355 42.32 -33.95 25.19
CA THR A 355 42.81 -32.62 25.58
C THR A 355 44.32 -32.61 25.83
N SER A 356 45.01 -31.55 25.40
CA SER A 356 46.24 -31.03 26.03
C SER A 356 46.57 -29.61 25.50
N PRO A 357 47.42 -28.81 26.17
CA PRO A 357 47.00 -27.53 26.72
C PRO A 357 48.00 -26.38 26.41
N CYS A 358 47.81 -25.27 27.12
CA CYS A 358 48.80 -24.21 27.41
C CYS A 358 49.06 -23.14 26.35
N ALA A 359 48.51 -21.96 26.66
CA ALA A 359 49.17 -20.66 26.49
C ALA A 359 50.47 -20.60 27.35
N PRO A 360 51.38 -19.62 27.14
CA PRO A 360 51.14 -18.30 27.75
C PRO A 360 51.73 -17.08 27.01
N SER A 361 51.25 -15.91 27.46
CA SER A 361 52.02 -14.67 27.70
C SER A 361 52.23 -13.63 26.57
N ALA A 362 51.37 -12.62 26.64
CA ALA A 362 51.68 -11.20 26.89
C ALA A 362 52.62 -10.39 25.96
N ARG A 363 52.02 -9.41 25.26
CA ARG A 363 52.38 -7.98 25.13
C ARG A 363 51.68 -7.44 23.88
N SER A 364 51.20 -6.20 23.76
CA SER A 364 50.96 -5.04 24.62
C SER A 364 50.47 -3.94 23.65
N LYS A 365 49.52 -3.10 24.09
CA LYS A 365 49.12 -1.78 23.52
C LYS A 365 48.23 -1.78 22.26
N ASN A 366 46.93 -1.56 22.46
CA ASN A 366 46.28 -0.27 22.13
C ASN A 366 44.81 -0.27 22.60
N THR A 367 44.53 0.62 23.55
CA THR A 367 43.22 0.98 24.11
C THR A 367 42.49 2.00 23.20
N PRO A 368 41.22 2.34 23.49
CA PRO A 368 40.17 2.48 22.47
C PRO A 368 39.84 3.93 22.10
N ALA A 369 39.31 4.11 20.89
CA ALA A 369 38.60 5.34 20.52
C ALA A 369 37.08 5.09 20.53
N PRO A 370 36.30 5.81 21.35
CA PRO A 370 34.85 5.85 21.26
C PRO A 370 34.44 7.08 20.42
N MET A 371 34.02 6.88 19.17
CA MET A 371 33.51 7.98 18.36
C MET A 371 31.98 8.14 18.50
N SER A 372 31.62 9.23 19.18
CA SER A 372 30.60 10.19 18.81
C SER A 372 29.15 9.69 18.63
N ARG A 373 28.49 9.43 19.75
CA ARG A 373 27.03 9.63 19.87
C ARG A 373 26.76 11.10 20.25
N LYS A 374 26.71 11.99 19.27
CA LYS A 374 26.01 13.28 19.40
C LYS A 374 24.57 13.08 18.95
N ALA A 375 23.73 12.60 19.87
CA ALA A 375 22.28 12.75 19.78
C ALA A 375 21.83 13.47 21.06
N SER A 376 21.51 14.74 20.84
CA SER A 376 20.95 15.68 21.80
C SER A 376 19.84 15.04 22.64
N ARG A 377 20.08 14.94 23.95
CA ARG A 377 19.02 14.87 24.96
C ARG A 377 18.13 16.10 24.80
N ALA A 378 16.97 15.93 24.21
CA ALA A 378 15.86 16.87 24.32
C ALA A 378 14.59 16.14 24.77
N PRO A 379 14.40 15.98 26.09
CA PRO A 379 13.08 15.82 26.66
C PRO A 379 12.88 16.92 27.71
N ASP A 380 12.63 18.16 27.28
CA ASP A 380 12.17 19.18 28.26
C ASP A 380 11.48 20.43 27.67
N SER A 381 11.17 20.47 26.36
CA SER A 381 10.53 21.67 25.80
C SER A 381 9.06 21.81 26.20
N LYS A 382 8.38 20.70 26.53
CA LYS A 382 6.99 20.71 27.02
C LYS A 382 6.91 21.20 28.47
N ASN A 383 7.73 20.66 29.37
CA ASN A 383 7.78 21.12 30.76
C ASN A 383 8.25 22.58 30.85
N LYS A 384 9.19 23.00 29.99
CA LYS A 384 9.63 24.41 29.92
C LYS A 384 8.53 25.35 29.44
N LYS A 385 7.67 24.94 28.50
CA LYS A 385 6.49 25.72 28.09
C LYS A 385 5.44 25.81 29.20
N GLU A 386 5.19 24.71 29.91
CA GLU A 386 4.20 24.68 31.00
C GLU A 386 4.67 25.50 32.21
N ALA A 387 5.96 25.44 32.56
CA ALA A 387 6.57 26.30 33.57
C ALA A 387 6.52 27.78 33.19
N LYS A 388 6.73 28.10 31.90
CA LYS A 388 6.60 29.48 31.40
C LYS A 388 5.15 29.98 31.48
N LEU A 389 4.17 29.13 31.17
CA LEU A 389 2.75 29.48 31.27
C LEU A 389 2.30 29.69 32.72
N ARG A 390 2.77 28.86 33.66
CA ARG A 390 2.49 29.01 35.10
C ARG A 390 3.06 30.32 35.66
N THR A 391 4.31 30.63 35.33
CA THR A 391 4.95 31.89 35.77
C THR A 391 4.30 33.13 35.15
N GLU A 392 3.82 33.05 33.91
CA GLU A 392 3.07 34.14 33.27
C GLU A 392 1.68 34.34 33.88
N LYS A 393 0.98 33.23 34.20
CA LYS A 393 -0.29 33.27 34.92
C LYS A 393 -0.15 33.89 36.31
N GLU A 394 0.88 33.49 37.07
CA GLU A 394 1.15 34.05 38.40
C GLU A 394 1.49 35.54 38.34
N LYS A 395 2.25 35.98 37.33
CA LYS A 395 2.51 37.41 37.10
C LYS A 395 1.24 38.19 36.74
N ARG A 396 0.32 37.59 35.98
CA ARG A 396 -0.98 38.20 35.67
C ARG A 396 -1.83 38.31 36.93
N GLU A 397 -1.96 37.25 37.71
CA GLU A 397 -2.69 37.27 38.98
C GLU A 397 -2.10 38.27 39.98
N ARG A 398 -0.76 38.42 40.02
CA ARG A 398 -0.10 39.43 40.84
C ARG A 398 -0.42 40.85 40.39
N ARG A 399 -0.45 41.11 39.07
CA ARG A 399 -0.85 42.41 38.52
C ARG A 399 -2.33 42.70 38.79
N ASP A 400 -3.19 41.72 38.57
CA ASP A 400 -4.63 41.86 38.79
C ASP A 400 -4.95 42.06 40.28
N ARG A 401 -4.25 41.37 41.18
CA ARG A 401 -4.35 41.59 42.64
C ARG A 401 -3.86 42.98 43.03
N ALA A 402 -2.69 43.41 42.54
CA ALA A 402 -2.17 44.74 42.82
C ALA A 402 -3.09 45.84 42.27
N PHE A 403 -3.71 45.61 41.11
CA PHE A 403 -4.69 46.52 40.53
C PHE A 403 -5.98 46.59 41.36
N LEU A 404 -6.52 45.45 41.82
CA LEU A 404 -7.68 45.42 42.73
C LEU A 404 -7.38 46.04 44.09
N GLU A 405 -6.17 45.87 44.61
CA GLU A 405 -5.72 46.49 45.86
C GLU A 405 -5.54 48.00 45.68
N SER A 406 -5.00 48.44 44.54
CA SER A 406 -4.95 49.86 44.17
C SER A 406 -6.34 50.47 44.02
N LEU A 407 -7.30 49.75 43.43
CA LEU A 407 -8.70 50.20 43.35
C LEU A 407 -9.30 50.34 44.75
N ARG A 408 -9.04 49.39 45.64
CA ARG A 408 -9.55 49.43 47.02
C ARG A 408 -8.88 50.54 47.84
N ALA A 409 -7.61 50.85 47.58
CA ALA A 409 -6.88 51.96 48.20
C ALA A 409 -7.29 53.34 47.63
N SER A 410 -7.78 53.39 46.39
CA SER A 410 -8.28 54.61 45.76
C SER A 410 -9.71 54.99 46.14
N VAL A 411 -10.42 54.16 46.92
CA VAL A 411 -11.67 54.54 47.57
C VAL A 411 -11.29 55.33 48.82
N PRO A 412 -11.54 56.66 48.88
CA PRO A 412 -11.20 57.45 50.05
C PRO A 412 -11.96 56.91 51.26
N ALA A 413 -11.22 56.54 52.31
CA ALA A 413 -11.81 56.17 53.60
C ALA A 413 -12.33 57.39 54.39
N ASP A 414 -12.11 58.61 53.88
CA ASP A 414 -12.57 59.86 54.46
C ASP A 414 -13.78 60.39 53.69
N GLY A 415 -14.96 60.27 54.30
CA GLY A 415 -16.17 60.92 53.78
C GLY A 415 -17.53 60.36 54.20
N PHE A 416 -17.61 59.40 55.11
CA PHE A 416 -18.92 58.95 55.63
C PHE A 416 -18.92 58.78 57.15
N SER A 417 -18.60 59.87 57.82
CA SER A 417 -19.02 60.12 59.20
C SER A 417 -19.63 61.51 59.21
N ASP A 418 -20.81 61.64 59.80
CA ASP A 418 -21.53 62.88 60.10
C ASP A 418 -22.65 63.32 59.14
N LEU A 419 -23.71 62.51 59.08
CA LEU A 419 -25.06 63.05 59.12
C LEU A 419 -25.84 62.33 60.22
N GLY A 420 -25.93 62.99 61.37
CA GLY A 420 -26.83 62.63 62.44
C GLY A 420 -28.28 62.63 61.97
N MET A 421 -29.02 61.58 62.35
CA MET A 421 -30.48 61.57 62.39
C MET A 421 -30.91 61.12 63.78
N ASN A 422 -30.73 62.04 64.73
CA ASN A 422 -31.51 62.14 65.94
C ASN A 422 -32.53 63.27 65.74
N GLY A 423 -33.82 62.97 65.88
CA GLY A 423 -34.95 63.90 65.92
C GLY A 423 -36.24 63.08 65.75
N ARG A 424 -37.07 62.77 66.74
CA ARG A 424 -37.62 63.59 67.85
C ARG A 424 -38.18 64.92 67.35
N ASN A 425 -39.48 64.95 67.04
CA ASN A 425 -40.49 65.75 67.76
C ASN A 425 -41.80 65.86 66.98
N GLY A 426 -42.91 65.74 67.69
CA GLY A 426 -44.27 65.95 67.20
C GLY A 426 -45.28 66.00 68.34
N THR A 427 -44.93 66.70 69.43
CA THR A 427 -45.84 67.19 70.45
C THR A 427 -46.79 68.22 69.86
N GLY A 428 -48.10 67.94 69.87
CA GLY A 428 -49.17 68.87 69.52
C GLY A 428 -50.15 69.00 70.68
N HIS A 429 -50.29 70.23 71.17
CA HIS A 429 -50.96 70.67 72.38
C HIS A 429 -52.42 71.09 72.10
N VAL A 430 -53.38 70.58 72.89
CA VAL A 430 -54.65 71.15 73.43
C VAL A 430 -55.51 72.10 72.55
N PRO A 431 -56.84 71.89 72.49
CA PRO A 431 -57.71 72.82 73.22
C PRO A 431 -58.77 72.13 74.09
N LYS A 432 -58.84 72.63 75.32
CA LYS A 432 -59.96 72.62 76.26
C LYS A 432 -61.10 73.46 75.66
N PRO A 433 -62.35 72.97 75.70
CA PRO A 433 -63.46 73.87 75.96
C PRO A 433 -64.24 73.40 77.20
N ALA A 434 -64.68 74.39 77.96
CA ALA A 434 -65.51 74.23 79.12
C ALA A 434 -66.97 73.99 78.73
N ASP A 435 -67.67 73.33 79.66
CA ASP A 435 -69.04 73.62 80.07
C ASP A 435 -70.18 73.34 79.09
N GLN A 436 -70.89 72.23 79.31
CA GLN A 436 -72.36 72.18 79.33
C GLN A 436 -72.86 70.80 79.81
N THR A 437 -73.37 70.80 81.06
CA THR A 437 -74.66 70.25 81.50
C THR A 437 -75.25 68.96 80.88
N TYR A 438 -75.90 68.21 81.79
CA TYR A 438 -77.05 67.30 81.56
C TYR A 438 -76.66 65.86 81.16
N VAL A 439 -77.16 64.76 81.71
CA VAL A 439 -78.07 64.37 82.80
C VAL A 439 -77.81 62.87 83.08
N PRO A 440 -77.95 62.37 84.31
CA PRO A 440 -77.78 60.96 84.61
C PRO A 440 -79.04 60.19 84.17
N ASP A 441 -78.94 59.42 83.07
CA ASP A 441 -79.85 58.33 82.78
C ASP A 441 -79.11 57.00 82.95
N GLU A 442 -79.32 56.44 84.13
CA GLU A 442 -79.05 55.05 84.47
C GLU A 442 -80.01 54.16 83.67
N ASP A 443 -79.59 53.72 82.49
CA ASP A 443 -80.09 52.46 81.95
C ASP A 443 -79.20 51.33 82.47
N PRO A 444 -79.70 50.45 83.36
CA PRO A 444 -78.95 49.28 83.80
C PRO A 444 -78.78 48.35 82.60
N ILE A 445 -77.65 48.45 81.89
CA ILE A 445 -77.19 47.38 81.02
C ILE A 445 -77.00 46.18 81.94
N SER A 446 -77.99 45.29 81.86
CA SER A 446 -78.10 44.07 82.64
C SER A 446 -76.74 43.37 82.68
N LEU A 447 -76.34 42.93 83.87
CA LEU A 447 -75.12 42.18 84.14
C LEU A 447 -74.92 41.04 83.11
N GLU A 448 -76.02 40.49 82.60
CA GLU A 448 -76.09 39.47 81.55
C GLU A 448 -75.46 39.91 80.21
N GLU A 449 -75.65 41.17 79.80
CA GLU A 449 -75.12 41.70 78.53
C GLU A 449 -73.63 42.03 78.63
N LYS A 450 -73.17 42.43 79.82
CA LYS A 450 -71.74 42.60 80.12
C LYS A 450 -71.01 41.25 80.12
N ILE A 451 -71.65 40.20 80.65
CA ILE A 451 -71.15 38.82 80.58
C ILE A 451 -71.14 38.33 79.12
N ARG A 452 -72.15 38.65 78.31
CA ARG A 452 -72.19 38.31 76.89
C ARG A 452 -71.06 38.97 76.10
N ARG A 453 -70.81 40.27 76.29
CA ARG A 453 -69.70 40.98 75.62
C ARG A 453 -68.32 40.47 76.04
N VAL A 454 -68.12 40.11 77.30
CA VAL A 454 -66.85 39.52 77.76
C VAL A 454 -66.66 38.14 77.14
N ARG A 455 -67.70 37.31 77.05
CA ARG A 455 -67.62 36.01 76.36
C ARG A 455 -67.36 36.16 74.85
N GLU A 456 -67.94 37.17 74.22
CA GLU A 456 -67.73 37.48 72.81
C GLU A 456 -66.32 38.00 72.53
N MET A 457 -65.80 38.92 73.35
CA MET A 457 -64.41 39.37 73.30
C MET A 457 -63.42 38.21 73.48
N ASN A 458 -63.68 37.33 74.45
CA ASN A 458 -62.84 36.18 74.72
C ASN A 458 -62.93 35.12 73.60
N ALA A 459 -64.09 34.98 72.94
CA ALA A 459 -64.25 34.14 71.76
C ALA A 459 -63.51 34.71 70.54
N ILE A 460 -63.53 36.03 70.34
CA ILE A 460 -62.79 36.72 69.27
C ILE A 460 -61.28 36.61 69.52
N GLU A 461 -60.84 36.80 70.76
CA GLU A 461 -59.42 36.68 71.13
C GLU A 461 -58.92 35.24 71.00
N SER A 462 -59.73 34.26 71.42
CA SER A 462 -59.44 32.82 71.20
C SER A 462 -59.42 32.44 69.71
N ALA A 463 -60.29 33.03 68.89
CA ALA A 463 -60.28 32.83 67.44
C ALA A 463 -59.03 33.46 66.79
N ARG A 464 -58.63 34.67 67.20
CA ARG A 464 -57.40 35.33 66.76
C ARG A 464 -56.15 34.55 67.17
N ALA A 465 -56.13 34.02 68.39
CA ALA A 465 -55.02 33.20 68.88
C ALA A 465 -54.90 31.86 68.13
N ARG A 466 -56.02 31.25 67.72
CA ARG A 466 -56.02 30.04 66.88
C ARG A 466 -55.56 30.34 65.45
N ALA A 467 -56.06 31.42 64.84
CA ALA A 467 -55.63 31.85 63.52
C ALA A 467 -54.13 32.19 63.48
N ALA A 468 -53.60 32.88 64.51
CA ALA A 468 -52.18 33.19 64.61
C ALA A 468 -51.30 31.94 64.75
N LYS A 469 -51.76 30.92 65.50
CA LYS A 469 -51.05 29.63 65.62
C LYS A 469 -51.07 28.86 64.30
N GLU A 470 -52.21 28.81 63.61
CA GLU A 470 -52.34 28.16 62.30
C GLU A 470 -51.46 28.85 61.24
N GLU A 471 -51.43 30.18 61.23
CA GLU A 471 -50.55 30.95 60.33
C GLU A 471 -49.06 30.70 60.63
N SER A 472 -48.68 30.59 61.91
CA SER A 472 -47.29 30.25 62.29
C SER A 472 -46.88 28.84 61.86
N LEU A 473 -47.80 27.88 61.94
CA LEU A 473 -47.56 26.50 61.52
C LEU A 473 -47.44 26.39 60.00
N ARG A 474 -48.29 27.11 59.27
CA ARG A 474 -48.23 27.20 57.81
C ARG A 474 -46.93 27.86 57.33
N LYS A 475 -46.47 28.93 57.99
CA LYS A 475 -45.17 29.55 57.69
C LYS A 475 -44.00 28.61 57.94
N PHE A 476 -44.04 27.84 59.03
CA PHE A 476 -43.01 26.85 59.32
C PHE A 476 -43.00 25.70 58.29
N GLU A 477 -44.18 25.23 57.86
CA GLU A 477 -44.30 24.22 56.81
C GLU A 477 -43.83 24.72 55.44
N GLU A 478 -44.18 25.95 55.07
CA GLU A 478 -43.72 26.60 53.84
C GLU A 478 -42.19 26.79 53.85
N GLU A 479 -41.60 27.18 54.99
CA GLU A 479 -40.14 27.31 55.15
C GLU A 479 -39.43 25.94 55.06
N GLN A 480 -40.00 24.89 55.66
CA GLN A 480 -39.46 23.52 55.52
C GLN A 480 -39.57 23.00 54.09
N ALA A 481 -40.68 23.28 53.40
CA ALA A 481 -40.87 22.92 52.01
C ALA A 481 -39.89 23.67 51.08
N GLU A 482 -39.68 24.97 51.31
CA GLU A 482 -38.71 25.78 50.56
C GLU A 482 -37.29 25.26 50.77
N LYS A 483 -36.92 24.91 52.01
CA LYS A 483 -35.61 24.33 52.33
C LYS A 483 -35.38 23.00 51.62
N MET A 484 -36.40 22.13 51.55
CA MET A 484 -36.33 20.87 50.80
C MET A 484 -36.19 21.09 49.30
N ARG A 485 -36.94 22.03 48.72
CA ARG A 485 -36.81 22.39 47.29
C ARG A 485 -35.42 22.95 46.97
N LYS A 486 -34.87 23.77 47.87
CA LYS A 486 -33.51 24.31 47.74
C LYS A 486 -32.45 23.21 47.81
N GLN A 487 -32.58 22.27 48.74
CA GLN A 487 -31.67 21.13 48.87
C GLN A 487 -31.77 20.15 47.70
N GLU A 488 -32.96 19.95 47.13
CA GLU A 488 -33.14 19.15 45.93
C GLU A 488 -32.56 19.82 44.68
N ALA A 489 -32.79 21.13 44.51
CA ALA A 489 -32.19 21.89 43.42
C ALA A 489 -30.66 21.91 43.48
N GLU A 490 -30.07 21.98 44.67
CA GLU A 490 -28.62 21.89 44.86
C GLU A 490 -28.08 20.50 44.49
N ARG A 491 -28.75 19.42 44.91
CA ARG A 491 -28.41 18.04 44.51
C ARG A 491 -28.55 17.82 42.99
N GLN A 492 -29.55 18.42 42.34
CA GLN A 492 -29.69 18.36 40.89
C GLN A 492 -28.52 19.07 40.19
N LYS A 493 -28.17 20.29 40.61
CA LYS A 493 -27.03 21.04 40.06
C LYS A 493 -25.70 20.30 40.25
N GLU A 494 -25.51 19.61 41.38
CA GLU A 494 -24.32 18.80 41.61
C GLU A 494 -24.25 17.60 40.66
N ARG A 495 -25.36 16.90 40.44
CA ARG A 495 -25.44 15.79 39.47
C ARG A 495 -25.16 16.25 38.05
N GLU A 496 -25.73 17.37 37.63
CA GLU A 496 -25.47 17.96 36.31
C GLU A 496 -23.99 18.34 36.13
N ARG A 497 -23.35 18.88 37.18
CA ARG A 497 -21.91 19.19 37.17
C ARG A 497 -21.06 17.94 37.04
N GLN A 498 -21.39 16.88 37.77
CA GLN A 498 -20.67 15.59 37.69
C GLN A 498 -20.86 14.91 36.32
N GLU A 499 -22.06 14.96 35.76
CA GLU A 499 -22.32 14.43 34.41
C GLU A 499 -21.58 15.23 33.33
N TRP A 500 -21.56 16.56 33.45
CA TRP A 500 -20.80 17.43 32.57
C TRP A 500 -19.30 17.10 32.59
N GLU A 501 -18.72 16.94 33.79
CA GLU A 501 -17.31 16.57 33.94
C GLU A 501 -17.01 15.17 33.38
N ARG A 502 -17.91 14.21 33.57
CA ARG A 502 -17.77 12.87 32.99
C ARG A 502 -17.77 12.91 31.46
N ARG A 503 -18.70 13.67 30.86
CA ARG A 503 -18.79 13.84 29.40
C ARG A 503 -17.54 14.51 28.82
N GLU A 504 -17.02 15.54 29.48
CA GLU A 504 -15.76 16.19 29.06
C GLU A 504 -14.57 15.23 29.13
N ARG A 505 -14.45 14.44 30.21
CA ARG A 505 -13.38 13.44 30.36
C ARG A 505 -13.47 12.33 29.32
N GLU A 506 -14.67 11.93 28.92
CA GLU A 506 -14.89 10.96 27.85
C GLU A 506 -14.50 11.52 26.48
N LYS A 507 -14.93 12.75 26.15
CA LYS A 507 -14.52 13.44 24.92
C LYS A 507 -13.01 13.62 24.84
N GLU A 508 -12.34 13.97 25.94
CA GLU A 508 -10.88 14.11 25.98
C GLU A 508 -10.19 12.75 25.72
N LYS A 509 -10.67 11.67 26.34
CA LYS A 509 -10.16 10.32 26.10
C LYS A 509 -10.36 9.88 24.66
N GLU A 510 -11.52 10.18 24.08
CA GLU A 510 -11.83 9.87 22.69
C GLU A 510 -10.92 10.64 21.73
N MET A 511 -10.73 11.95 21.95
CA MET A 511 -9.80 12.77 21.18
C MET A 511 -8.36 12.27 21.29
N ARG A 512 -7.93 11.82 22.48
CA ARG A 512 -6.61 11.22 22.68
C ARG A 512 -6.47 9.89 21.95
N ARG A 513 -7.52 9.05 21.95
CA ARG A 513 -7.53 7.77 21.23
C ARG A 513 -7.47 8.00 19.71
N ARG A 514 -8.28 8.93 19.19
CA ARG A 514 -8.29 9.31 17.78
C ARG A 514 -6.94 9.87 17.33
N LYS A 515 -6.33 10.75 18.13
CA LYS A 515 -5.00 11.30 17.83
C LYS A 515 -3.91 10.22 17.84
N LYS A 516 -3.97 9.27 18.78
CA LYS A 516 -3.04 8.14 18.83
C LYS A 516 -3.20 7.24 17.60
N GLN A 517 -4.43 6.94 17.18
CA GLN A 517 -4.73 6.16 15.99
C GLN A 517 -4.23 6.85 14.72
N GLU A 518 -4.45 8.16 14.57
CA GLU A 518 -3.96 8.94 13.42
C GLU A 518 -2.43 8.97 13.36
N GLU A 519 -1.74 9.11 14.50
CA GLU A 519 -0.28 9.07 14.57
C GLU A 519 0.28 7.69 14.21
N GLU A 520 -0.36 6.62 14.71
CA GLU A 520 0.01 5.24 14.40
C GLU A 520 -0.22 4.90 12.92
N GLU A 521 -1.35 5.30 12.35
CA GLU A 521 -1.64 5.13 10.94
C GLU A 521 -0.64 5.90 10.06
N ARG A 522 -0.30 7.13 10.44
CA ARG A 522 0.72 7.91 9.74
C ARG A 522 2.09 7.24 9.80
N LEU A 523 2.47 6.65 10.93
CA LEU A 523 3.73 5.90 11.05
C LEU A 523 3.70 4.62 10.20
N LYS A 524 2.58 3.89 10.18
CA LYS A 524 2.40 2.71 9.34
C LYS A 524 2.51 3.04 7.85
N ARG A 525 1.88 4.13 7.41
CA ARG A 525 2.00 4.63 6.02
C ARG A 525 3.44 5.04 5.68
N GLN A 526 4.17 5.67 6.61
CA GLN A 526 5.59 6.02 6.39
C GLN A 526 6.47 4.78 6.24
N ARG A 527 6.28 3.76 7.10
CA ARG A 527 7.02 2.49 7.00
C ARG A 527 6.72 1.75 5.70
N ALA A 528 5.45 1.69 5.30
CA ALA A 528 5.06 1.06 4.04
C ALA A 528 5.71 1.75 2.82
N MET A 529 5.75 3.09 2.79
CA MET A 529 6.44 3.81 1.72
C MET A 529 7.97 3.61 1.74
N GLU A 530 8.58 3.53 2.91
CA GLU A 530 10.02 3.26 3.05
C GLU A 530 10.37 1.83 2.60
N GLU A 531 9.59 0.84 3.00
CA GLU A 531 9.73 -0.56 2.58
C GLU A 531 9.54 -0.73 1.07
N GLU A 532 8.54 -0.07 0.48
CA GLU A 532 8.32 -0.07 -0.97
C GLU A 532 9.48 0.57 -1.72
N LYS A 533 10.01 1.69 -1.20
CA LYS A 533 11.18 2.36 -1.79
C LYS A 533 12.42 1.46 -1.74
N VAL A 534 12.67 0.80 -0.60
CA VAL A 534 13.78 -0.16 -0.47
C VAL A 534 13.61 -1.33 -1.43
N ARG A 535 12.40 -1.88 -1.57
CA ARG A 535 12.12 -2.96 -2.51
C ARG A 535 12.42 -2.53 -3.96
N ARG A 536 11.95 -1.36 -4.36
CA ARG A 536 12.20 -0.81 -5.71
C ARG A 536 13.68 -0.55 -5.97
N GLU A 537 14.40 0.01 -5.00
CA GLU A 537 15.86 0.23 -5.11
C GLU A 537 16.61 -1.10 -5.24
N GLN A 538 16.21 -2.15 -4.52
CA GLN A 538 16.80 -3.49 -4.63
C GLN A 538 16.53 -4.12 -6.01
N GLU A 539 15.29 -4.05 -6.52
CA GLU A 539 14.94 -4.54 -7.85
C GLU A 539 15.74 -3.82 -8.95
N GLU A 540 15.81 -2.49 -8.86
CA GLU A 540 16.58 -1.68 -9.81
C GLU A 540 18.09 -1.99 -9.73
N GLN A 541 18.63 -2.18 -8.52
CA GLN A 541 20.03 -2.57 -8.36
C GLN A 541 20.30 -3.95 -8.96
N GLN A 542 19.40 -4.92 -8.78
CA GLN A 542 19.50 -6.24 -9.40
C GLN A 542 19.44 -6.15 -10.92
N GLN A 543 18.53 -5.34 -11.48
CA GLN A 543 18.44 -5.12 -12.93
C GLN A 543 19.72 -4.46 -13.48
N ARG A 544 20.22 -3.41 -12.83
CA ARG A 544 21.48 -2.75 -13.23
C ARG A 544 22.65 -3.72 -13.15
N GLU A 545 22.71 -4.56 -12.13
CA GLU A 545 23.77 -5.56 -12.00
C GLU A 545 23.66 -6.63 -13.09
N GLN A 546 22.45 -7.12 -13.40
CA GLN A 546 22.21 -8.03 -14.52
C GLN A 546 22.66 -7.42 -15.85
N GLN A 547 22.27 -6.17 -16.14
CA GLN A 547 22.69 -5.45 -17.34
C GLN A 547 24.22 -5.29 -17.41
N ARG A 548 24.87 -4.92 -16.29
CA ARG A 548 26.34 -4.83 -16.24
C ARG A 548 27.00 -6.19 -16.48
N ARG A 549 26.45 -7.27 -15.94
CA ARG A 549 26.93 -8.64 -16.19
C ARG A 549 26.76 -9.01 -17.66
N GLU A 550 25.63 -8.69 -18.28
CA GLU A 550 25.38 -8.95 -19.71
C GLU A 550 26.33 -8.15 -20.61
N GLN A 551 26.51 -6.84 -20.35
CA GLN A 551 27.47 -6.00 -21.06
C GLN A 551 28.91 -6.52 -20.91
N ARG A 552 29.25 -7.08 -19.75
CA ARG A 552 30.54 -7.74 -19.53
C ARG A 552 30.71 -8.95 -20.44
N TRP A 553 29.66 -9.66 -20.84
CA TRP A 553 29.79 -10.78 -21.77
C TRP A 553 29.82 -10.34 -23.25
N ASN A 554 29.23 -9.19 -23.56
CA ASN A 554 29.15 -8.68 -24.93
C ASN A 554 30.41 -7.94 -25.41
N SER A 555 31.25 -7.44 -24.49
CA SER A 555 32.45 -6.66 -24.82
C SER A 555 33.70 -7.53 -24.96
N GLY A 556 34.66 -7.21 -25.82
CA GLY A 556 36.00 -7.84 -25.86
C GLY A 556 36.08 -9.23 -26.52
N PRO A 557 37.29 -9.83 -26.56
CA PRO A 557 37.52 -11.10 -27.24
C PRO A 557 36.77 -12.25 -26.57
N TRP A 558 36.18 -13.13 -27.38
CA TRP A 558 35.45 -14.30 -26.91
C TRP A 558 36.38 -15.51 -26.96
N THR A 559 36.91 -15.91 -25.80
CA THR A 559 37.84 -17.02 -25.66
C THR A 559 37.17 -18.20 -24.94
N THR A 560 37.75 -19.39 -25.03
CA THR A 560 37.28 -20.59 -24.31
C THR A 560 37.16 -20.36 -22.81
N GLN A 561 38.16 -19.70 -22.20
CA GLN A 561 38.15 -19.38 -20.77
C GLN A 561 36.99 -18.44 -20.41
N ARG A 562 36.64 -17.52 -21.30
CA ARG A 562 35.51 -16.60 -21.11
C ARG A 562 34.16 -17.29 -21.26
N ALA A 563 34.04 -18.18 -22.24
CA ALA A 563 32.86 -19.03 -22.40
C ALA A 563 32.65 -19.90 -21.14
N LEU A 564 33.73 -20.47 -20.59
CA LEU A 564 33.71 -21.22 -19.34
C LEU A 564 33.30 -20.35 -18.13
N GLU A 565 33.85 -19.14 -17.99
CA GLU A 565 33.50 -18.22 -16.91
C GLU A 565 32.02 -17.84 -16.96
N ARG A 566 31.51 -17.52 -18.15
CA ARG A 566 30.07 -17.26 -18.36
C ARG A 566 29.27 -18.49 -17.97
N TYR A 567 29.61 -19.66 -18.50
CA TYR A 567 28.88 -20.90 -18.23
C TYR A 567 28.74 -21.16 -16.74
N LYS A 568 29.84 -21.12 -15.99
CA LYS A 568 29.83 -21.31 -14.52
C LYS A 568 28.98 -20.26 -13.81
N THR A 569 29.10 -18.99 -14.22
CA THR A 569 28.35 -17.88 -13.62
C THR A 569 26.84 -18.02 -13.86
N VAL A 570 26.44 -18.30 -15.09
CA VAL A 570 25.04 -18.47 -15.48
C VAL A 570 24.48 -19.75 -14.85
N LEU A 571 25.24 -20.84 -14.80
CA LEU A 571 24.82 -22.10 -14.17
C LEU A 571 24.57 -21.93 -12.66
N ALA A 572 25.40 -21.12 -11.99
CA ALA A 572 25.21 -20.78 -10.58
C ALA A 572 23.98 -19.90 -10.37
N ALA A 573 23.79 -18.87 -11.19
CA ALA A 573 22.61 -18.00 -11.14
C ALA A 573 21.32 -18.80 -11.40
N PHE A 574 21.29 -19.57 -12.48
CA PHE A 574 20.19 -20.43 -12.89
C PHE A 574 19.70 -21.36 -11.78
N SER A 575 20.62 -21.93 -11.00
CA SER A 575 20.25 -22.82 -9.89
C SER A 575 19.55 -22.12 -8.73
N LYS A 576 19.84 -20.83 -8.52
CA LYS A 576 19.30 -20.00 -7.44
C LYS A 576 18.00 -19.30 -7.83
N THR A 577 17.82 -19.00 -9.11
CA THR A 577 16.64 -18.29 -9.62
C THR A 577 15.38 -19.14 -9.44
N LYS A 578 14.33 -18.52 -8.90
CA LYS A 578 12.96 -19.07 -8.93
C LYS A 578 12.28 -18.55 -10.18
N PHE A 579 11.97 -19.44 -11.12
CA PHE A 579 11.27 -19.09 -12.36
C PHE A 579 9.76 -19.08 -12.09
N SER A 580 9.09 -18.02 -12.54
CA SER A 580 7.66 -17.78 -12.39
C SER A 580 7.11 -17.16 -13.68
N ALA A 581 5.80 -16.95 -13.78
CA ALA A 581 5.22 -16.23 -14.91
C ALA A 581 5.73 -14.77 -15.02
N GLU A 582 6.05 -14.15 -13.87
CA GLU A 582 6.60 -12.79 -13.78
C GLU A 582 8.09 -12.73 -14.12
N ASN A 583 8.82 -13.82 -13.89
CA ASN A 583 10.23 -13.95 -14.21
C ASN A 583 10.44 -15.18 -15.11
N PRO A 584 10.01 -15.10 -16.39
CA PRO A 584 10.07 -16.21 -17.32
C PRO A 584 11.52 -16.59 -17.61
N ILE A 585 11.79 -17.88 -17.79
CA ILE A 585 13.09 -18.33 -18.30
C ILE A 585 13.30 -17.77 -19.70
N THR A 586 14.45 -17.13 -19.91
CA THR A 586 14.86 -16.62 -21.22
C THR A 586 16.05 -17.40 -21.76
N PHE A 587 16.24 -17.36 -23.08
CA PHE A 587 17.36 -18.00 -23.76
C PHE A 587 18.72 -17.54 -23.19
N MET A 588 18.87 -16.27 -22.84
CA MET A 588 20.10 -15.70 -22.28
C MET A 588 20.38 -16.14 -20.84
N THR A 589 19.33 -16.36 -20.05
CA THR A 589 19.47 -16.81 -18.64
C THR A 589 19.78 -18.29 -18.50
N THR A 590 19.64 -19.06 -19.58
CA THR A 590 19.90 -20.50 -19.58
C THR A 590 21.39 -20.79 -19.78
N PRO A 591 22.01 -21.67 -18.97
CA PRO A 591 23.43 -21.99 -19.08
C PRO A 591 23.66 -23.00 -20.21
N TRP A 592 23.72 -22.52 -21.45
CA TRP A 592 24.09 -23.35 -22.60
C TRP A 592 25.60 -23.60 -22.64
N PRO A 593 26.06 -24.87 -22.63
CA PRO A 593 27.49 -25.21 -22.68
C PRO A 593 28.02 -25.15 -24.13
N VAL A 594 28.11 -23.95 -24.71
CA VAL A 594 28.58 -23.73 -26.09
C VAL A 594 29.72 -22.71 -26.15
N LEU A 595 30.55 -22.77 -27.19
CA LEU A 595 31.65 -21.83 -27.42
C LEU A 595 31.21 -20.51 -28.08
N PHE A 596 29.97 -20.42 -28.55
CA PHE A 596 29.45 -19.24 -29.23
C PHE A 596 29.24 -18.05 -28.29
N ARG A 597 29.32 -16.83 -28.84
CA ARG A 597 29.04 -15.60 -28.10
C ARG A 597 27.53 -15.44 -27.93
N PRO A 598 27.00 -15.07 -26.75
CA PRO A 598 25.55 -15.04 -26.49
C PRO A 598 24.72 -14.24 -27.49
N THR A 599 25.29 -13.20 -28.10
CA THR A 599 24.61 -12.35 -29.09
C THR A 599 24.59 -12.94 -30.50
N THR A 600 25.37 -13.99 -30.77
CA THR A 600 25.58 -14.51 -32.13
C THR A 600 24.96 -15.88 -32.37
N PHE A 601 24.46 -16.56 -31.33
CA PHE A 601 23.82 -17.87 -31.48
C PHE A 601 22.38 -17.84 -31.02
N SER A 602 21.59 -18.69 -31.65
CA SER A 602 20.19 -18.96 -31.41
C SER A 602 20.01 -20.34 -30.78
N MET A 603 18.78 -20.73 -30.49
CA MET A 603 18.50 -22.05 -29.90
C MET A 603 18.83 -23.19 -30.86
N GLU A 604 18.77 -22.95 -32.17
CA GLU A 604 19.05 -23.96 -33.21
C GLU A 604 20.55 -24.30 -33.30
N ASP A 605 21.42 -23.37 -32.90
CA ASP A 605 22.87 -23.57 -32.88
C ASP A 605 23.35 -24.42 -31.69
N VAL A 606 22.45 -24.79 -30.78
CA VAL A 606 22.76 -25.60 -29.60
C VAL A 606 22.59 -27.08 -29.95
N ASP A 607 23.54 -27.62 -30.69
CA ASP A 607 23.56 -29.03 -31.11
C ASP A 607 24.56 -29.90 -30.32
N HIS A 608 24.59 -31.20 -30.61
CA HIS A 608 25.51 -32.15 -29.96
C HIS A 608 26.99 -31.77 -30.20
N GLN A 609 27.31 -31.27 -31.40
CA GLN A 609 28.68 -30.94 -31.80
C GLN A 609 29.19 -29.70 -31.04
N ALA A 610 28.37 -28.66 -30.90
CA ALA A 610 28.70 -27.45 -30.17
C ALA A 610 28.94 -27.72 -28.68
N VAL A 611 28.12 -28.58 -28.06
CA VAL A 611 28.27 -28.99 -26.66
C VAL A 611 29.54 -29.83 -26.46
N THR A 612 29.79 -30.78 -27.36
CA THR A 612 31.01 -31.61 -27.33
C THR A 612 32.26 -30.75 -27.51
N ALA A 613 32.24 -29.83 -28.48
CA ALA A 613 33.34 -28.91 -28.74
C ALA A 613 33.64 -28.01 -27.53
N PHE A 614 32.60 -27.54 -26.82
CA PHE A 614 32.76 -26.78 -25.59
C PHE A 614 33.51 -27.57 -24.52
N PHE A 615 33.06 -28.78 -24.19
CA PHE A 615 33.71 -29.58 -23.15
C PHE A 615 35.11 -30.05 -23.56
N ALA A 616 35.33 -30.37 -24.83
CA ALA A 616 36.66 -30.68 -25.36
C ALA A 616 37.63 -29.49 -25.21
N ALA A 617 37.19 -28.28 -25.55
CA ALA A 617 38.00 -27.07 -25.41
C ALA A 617 38.22 -26.67 -23.94
N VAL A 618 37.27 -26.95 -23.05
CA VAL A 618 37.33 -26.61 -21.63
C VAL A 618 38.24 -27.55 -20.83
N LYS A 619 38.33 -28.83 -21.22
CA LYS A 619 39.10 -29.88 -20.51
C LYS A 619 40.55 -29.49 -20.20
N PRO A 620 41.35 -28.87 -21.11
CA PRO A 620 42.72 -28.44 -20.82
C PRO A 620 42.84 -27.25 -19.86
N HIS A 621 41.76 -26.48 -19.65
CA HIS A 621 41.78 -25.26 -18.82
C HIS A 621 41.44 -25.50 -17.34
N MET A 622 41.22 -26.74 -16.92
CA MET A 622 40.92 -27.08 -15.53
C MET A 622 41.50 -28.43 -15.13
N ARG A 623 41.55 -28.71 -13.83
CA ARG A 623 41.98 -30.02 -13.33
C ARG A 623 40.93 -31.07 -13.65
N SER A 624 41.35 -32.31 -13.88
CA SER A 624 40.44 -33.43 -14.21
C SER A 624 39.33 -33.62 -13.16
N GLN A 625 39.62 -33.39 -11.88
CA GLN A 625 38.62 -33.44 -10.82
C GLN A 625 37.56 -32.33 -10.92
N ASP A 626 37.99 -31.09 -11.18
CA ASP A 626 37.08 -29.96 -11.36
C ASP A 626 36.22 -30.13 -12.61
N PHE A 627 36.78 -30.72 -13.67
CA PHE A 627 36.05 -31.08 -14.89
C PHE A 627 34.95 -32.11 -14.62
N LYS A 628 35.28 -33.17 -13.86
CA LYS A 628 34.30 -34.19 -13.47
C LYS A 628 33.18 -33.60 -12.60
N ILE A 629 33.52 -32.69 -11.67
CA ILE A 629 32.52 -31.97 -10.86
C ILE A 629 31.65 -31.09 -11.76
N LEU A 630 32.23 -30.32 -12.68
CA LEU A 630 31.50 -29.47 -13.61
C LEU A 630 30.52 -30.28 -14.46
N LEU A 631 30.95 -31.40 -15.05
CA LEU A 631 30.09 -32.27 -15.85
C LEU A 631 28.95 -32.87 -15.01
N LYS A 632 29.24 -33.36 -13.80
CA LYS A 632 28.21 -33.89 -12.90
C LYS A 632 27.17 -32.82 -12.55
N ASP A 633 27.62 -31.61 -12.24
CA ASP A 633 26.73 -30.48 -11.95
C ASP A 633 25.90 -30.08 -13.17
N SER A 634 26.53 -30.04 -14.35
CA SER A 634 25.87 -29.72 -15.62
C SER A 634 24.78 -30.74 -15.93
N ARG A 635 25.10 -32.03 -15.85
CA ARG A 635 24.19 -33.16 -16.09
C ARG A 635 22.99 -33.13 -15.17
N ASN A 636 23.21 -32.89 -13.88
CA ASN A 636 22.12 -32.79 -12.91
C ASN A 636 21.25 -31.57 -13.18
N ARG A 637 21.84 -30.38 -13.39
CA ARG A 637 21.07 -29.12 -13.52
C ARG A 637 20.34 -28.99 -14.86
N LEU A 638 20.88 -29.59 -15.92
CA LEU A 638 20.31 -29.58 -17.27
C LEU A 638 19.56 -30.88 -17.59
N HIS A 639 19.15 -31.64 -16.57
CA HIS A 639 18.31 -32.81 -16.77
C HIS A 639 16.86 -32.40 -17.08
N PRO A 640 16.20 -32.98 -18.10
CA PRO A 640 14.82 -32.64 -18.44
C PRO A 640 13.86 -32.85 -17.26
N ASP A 641 14.04 -33.92 -16.46
CA ASP A 641 13.18 -34.16 -15.29
C ASP A 641 13.36 -33.12 -14.19
N ASN A 642 14.58 -32.60 -13.98
CA ASN A 642 14.80 -31.54 -13.01
C ASN A 642 14.14 -30.23 -13.46
N TRP A 643 14.12 -29.96 -14.76
CA TRP A 643 13.38 -28.83 -15.32
C TRP A 643 11.86 -29.00 -15.18
N ARG A 644 11.33 -30.21 -15.40
CA ARG A 644 9.92 -30.55 -15.16
C ARG A 644 9.55 -30.40 -13.67
N GLY A 645 10.36 -30.96 -12.78
CA GLY A 645 10.15 -30.92 -11.33
C GLY A 645 10.21 -29.50 -10.75
N ARG A 646 11.10 -28.65 -11.28
CA ARG A 646 11.18 -27.22 -10.93
C ARG A 646 10.15 -26.34 -11.63
N ARG A 647 9.27 -26.91 -12.46
CA ARG A 647 8.25 -26.19 -13.26
C ARG A 647 8.85 -25.10 -14.16
N ILE A 648 10.10 -25.25 -14.60
CA ILE A 648 10.80 -24.25 -15.42
C ILE A 648 10.07 -24.04 -16.75
N TYR A 649 9.63 -25.13 -17.39
CA TYR A 649 8.87 -25.05 -18.64
C TYR A 649 7.54 -24.28 -18.50
N ARG A 650 6.93 -24.25 -17.31
CA ARG A 650 5.69 -23.46 -17.07
C ARG A 650 5.94 -21.95 -17.01
N SER A 651 7.19 -21.53 -16.83
CA SER A 651 7.55 -20.12 -16.86
C SER A 651 7.68 -19.57 -18.28
N VAL A 652 7.79 -20.43 -19.30
CA VAL A 652 7.82 -20.01 -20.71
C VAL A 652 6.38 -19.80 -21.19
N GLN A 653 6.04 -18.57 -21.58
CA GLN A 653 4.69 -18.23 -22.06
C GLN A 653 4.44 -18.70 -23.49
N ASP A 654 5.47 -18.71 -24.34
CA ASP A 654 5.38 -19.16 -25.73
C ASP A 654 5.53 -20.69 -25.81
N GLU A 655 4.48 -21.38 -26.23
CA GLU A 655 4.44 -22.83 -26.36
C GLU A 655 5.44 -23.37 -27.39
N LYS A 656 5.71 -22.62 -28.48
CA LYS A 656 6.70 -23.02 -29.49
C LYS A 656 8.09 -22.98 -28.89
N LEU A 657 8.43 -21.86 -28.25
CA LEU A 657 9.71 -21.70 -27.56
C LEU A 657 9.90 -22.76 -26.47
N ARG A 658 8.84 -23.07 -25.72
CA ARG A 658 8.84 -24.13 -24.70
C ARG A 658 9.16 -25.49 -25.30
N ALA A 659 8.54 -25.86 -26.42
CA ALA A 659 8.84 -27.10 -27.12
C ALA A 659 10.32 -27.15 -27.57
N CYS A 660 10.85 -26.03 -28.08
CA CYS A 660 12.27 -25.93 -28.45
C CYS A 660 13.19 -26.11 -27.23
N PHE A 661 12.85 -25.54 -26.07
CA PHE A 661 13.60 -25.77 -24.81
C PHE A 661 13.60 -27.24 -24.41
N GLU A 662 12.45 -27.93 -24.45
CA GLU A 662 12.35 -29.34 -24.09
C GLU A 662 13.25 -30.22 -24.96
N VAL A 663 13.24 -30.01 -26.28
CA VAL A 663 14.09 -30.73 -27.24
C VAL A 663 15.57 -30.45 -26.98
N THR A 664 15.94 -29.17 -26.84
CA THR A 664 17.34 -28.74 -26.66
C THR A 664 17.92 -29.26 -25.35
N VAL A 665 17.16 -29.19 -24.25
CA VAL A 665 17.59 -29.73 -22.94
C VAL A 665 17.72 -31.25 -23.00
N GLY A 666 16.82 -31.95 -23.69
CA GLY A 666 16.95 -33.39 -23.93
C GLY A 666 18.24 -33.75 -24.65
N LEU A 667 18.57 -33.03 -25.73
CA LEU A 667 19.80 -33.21 -26.50
C LEU A 667 21.06 -32.98 -25.65
N ILE A 668 21.11 -31.87 -24.90
CA ILE A 668 22.24 -31.56 -24.02
C ILE A 668 22.39 -32.63 -22.94
N SER A 669 21.29 -33.07 -22.32
CA SER A 669 21.34 -34.11 -21.30
C SER A 669 21.90 -35.43 -21.85
N ALA A 670 21.51 -35.83 -23.06
CA ALA A 670 22.04 -37.02 -23.73
C ALA A 670 23.55 -36.88 -24.01
N THR A 671 23.97 -35.72 -24.53
CA THR A 671 25.38 -35.42 -24.83
C THR A 671 26.23 -35.44 -23.55
N LEU A 672 25.73 -34.84 -22.47
CA LEU A 672 26.40 -34.81 -21.16
C LEU A 672 26.53 -36.20 -20.54
N ASN A 673 25.57 -37.10 -20.75
CA ASN A 673 25.66 -38.48 -20.30
C ASN A 673 26.79 -39.22 -21.03
N ALA A 674 26.83 -39.15 -22.37
CA ALA A 674 27.88 -39.76 -23.17
C ALA A 674 29.28 -39.25 -22.76
N LEU A 675 29.45 -37.93 -22.63
CA LEU A 675 30.73 -37.34 -22.20
C LEU A 675 31.13 -37.76 -20.77
N TYR A 676 30.16 -37.99 -19.89
CA TYR A 676 30.46 -38.41 -18.52
C TYR A 676 30.89 -39.88 -18.45
N ASP A 677 30.29 -40.73 -19.28
CA ASP A 677 30.62 -42.15 -19.37
C ASP A 677 32.02 -42.35 -19.97
N ASP A 678 32.40 -41.56 -21.00
CA ASP A 678 33.74 -41.54 -21.60
C ASP A 678 34.89 -41.15 -20.64
N ILE A 679 34.58 -40.55 -19.48
CA ILE A 679 35.56 -40.17 -18.44
C ILE A 679 35.55 -41.20 -17.29
N GLY A 680 34.55 -42.07 -17.26
CA GLY A 680 34.40 -43.12 -16.26
C GLY A 680 35.30 -44.32 -16.51
N GLU A 681 35.61 -44.58 -17.78
CA GLU A 681 36.66 -45.50 -18.23
C GLU A 681 38.06 -44.88 -18.14
#